data_AF-A0A093FFB2-F1
#
_entry.id   AF-A0A093FFB2-F1
#
_cell.length_a   1.000
_cell.length_b   1.000
_cell.length_c   1.000
_cell.angle_alpha   90.00
_cell.angle_beta   90.00
_cell.angle_gamma   90.00
#
_symmetry.space_group_name_H-M   'P 1'
#
loop_
_entity.id
_entity.type
_entity.pdbx_description
1 polymer ?
#
loop_
_entity_poly.entity_id
_entity_poly.type
_entity_poly.pdbx_seq_one_letter_code
_entity_poly.pdbx_strand_id
1 'polypeptide(L)'
;ESSVLLCLKKRFHRNLIYTYIGEILVSVNPFKDLNIYCEDVAIQYHQGTLSKNAPHIFAIAEMAYTLSQSSEQEQYVIISGHSGSGKTEAAKAIVQYLTMVYQRSDSHRIRQPCNVLPILESFGNARTILNNNSSRFGKLLNVHLRHGIVVGTSISQYLLEKSRVVFQARGERNYHVFYELLAGLPVEQKEEMYLQEAESYFYLNQGRACDILGKEDSQDFLVLVQALEGISLSDDQLTATWAVLAAILQLGNICFTSYEKESYEHAAIASDTEIKIVANLLCVSADFLQSAVTHRVTVTSYDRIFTPLSVEGAIDARDSIAKTLYYLLFEWLLLRINEWLAPWESDCAVGIVDIHGFEDLGVNSLEQLCINFANEHLQCFFIQTVIAQEEEEYSQEQLAWIPISKMYSESCLDFIAAKPHGILCILDDQTSLIQATDHTFLQKCHYHHGNSPWYTKPRLPLPVFTVKHYAGPVTYQVHKFLNKNRDQLRPEVLDIFSQSRLKVVSYIFQKAKAAYSQQRELGARGKGLKPQASTLVSKFQQSLQDLTAKLRKSHAFFIRCITPNPQKLSNIFDVEYVTCQLRHSGILEAIHIRKEGYPVRLPLQKFLARYGLLAGRRHSGLEEREGCAAVLSHVVGNPSDLYQIGVTKVFLKEKARQLLERRWNQRQSWAIVTLQRNFRRLLRRRRLRVLQEKVTIIQAHFRGYQARKRYRRLKKTLMQFNTMILISRQLIQRRKHCQVTTLFSEPGDVGLLEIPAELAALLQLAEGQYRAQANQITEALPPEVKVKDDLSLPPTINSYPFSSFIKSHFQKTDFPVPGQPLQHPLTHLDAEYQESVLEINKLILRFIGDKNLHGWQEVLLGNYIAGRGLNNVALRNEIFSQVVAQTWKNPDMEHSQRAWVLMATLLSCFAPSPALEKPLLKFVSDHGMEGYNAVCQRKILTAAQYTEIDSTCSRAYPPTQLEWTANQRRGRMVLDVYTFNEEKFSAEVESWMTGEQYAGWLLSARGCDKKPRGWSISMFTGNTWQDLLGCDFVLDLIGEME
;
A
#
# COMPACT_ATOMS: atom_id res chain seq x y z
N GLU A 1 2.48 -1.66 11.30
CA GLU A 1 1.86 -0.50 10.66
C GLU A 1 2.55 -0.14 9.32
N SER A 2 3.80 0.33 9.31
CA SER A 2 4.49 0.79 8.09
C SER A 2 4.50 -0.20 6.92
N SER A 3 4.67 -1.51 7.19
CA SER A 3 4.62 -2.54 6.15
C SER A 3 3.25 -2.66 5.47
N VAL A 4 2.15 -2.47 6.22
CA VAL A 4 0.78 -2.52 5.69
C VAL A 4 0.55 -1.32 4.79
N LEU A 5 0.95 -0.14 5.25
CA LEU A 5 0.85 1.11 4.49
C LEU A 5 1.63 1.04 3.18
N LEU A 6 2.88 0.55 3.22
CA LEU A 6 3.70 0.36 2.03
C LEU A 6 3.08 -0.63 1.04
N CYS A 7 2.48 -1.72 1.55
CA CYS A 7 1.78 -2.69 0.72
C CYS A 7 0.57 -2.05 0.01
N LEU A 8 -0.30 -1.36 0.76
CA LEU A 8 -1.46 -0.67 0.20
C LEU A 8 -1.04 0.41 -0.79
N LYS A 9 -0.02 1.22 -0.48
CA LYS A 9 0.51 2.24 -1.39
C LYS A 9 1.04 1.62 -2.70
N LYS A 10 1.88 0.58 -2.62
CA LYS A 10 2.43 -0.10 -3.82
C LYS A 10 1.32 -0.72 -4.68
N ARG A 11 0.30 -1.31 -4.06
CA ARG A 11 -0.84 -1.92 -4.76
C ARG A 11 -1.74 -0.86 -5.40
N PHE A 12 -2.03 0.22 -4.69
CA PHE A 12 -2.82 1.36 -5.19
C PHE A 12 -2.21 1.97 -6.46
N HIS A 13 -0.90 2.23 -6.48
CA HIS A 13 -0.21 2.76 -7.67
C HIS A 13 -0.19 1.78 -8.87
N ARG A 14 -0.44 0.49 -8.62
CA ARG A 14 -0.61 -0.54 -9.66
C ARG A 14 -2.08 -0.76 -10.05
N ASN A 15 -2.99 0.11 -9.61
CA ASN A 15 -4.45 -0.03 -9.77
C ASN A 15 -5.03 -1.29 -9.12
N LEU A 16 -4.34 -1.87 -8.13
CA LEU A 16 -4.82 -3.01 -7.35
C LEU A 16 -5.44 -2.49 -6.05
N ILE A 17 -6.73 -2.13 -6.10
CA ILE A 17 -7.42 -1.46 -4.99
C ILE A 17 -7.83 -2.39 -3.84
N TYR A 18 -7.91 -3.69 -4.10
CA TYR A 18 -8.37 -4.70 -3.16
C TYR A 18 -7.21 -5.48 -2.53
N THR A 19 -7.25 -5.69 -1.22
CA THR A 19 -6.22 -6.43 -0.47
C THR A 19 -6.86 -7.26 0.63
N TYR A 20 -6.54 -8.55 0.72
CA TYR A 20 -7.01 -9.40 1.81
C TYR A 20 -6.17 -9.23 3.08
N ILE A 21 -6.87 -9.29 4.20
CA ILE A 21 -6.31 -9.50 5.52
C ILE A 21 -7.11 -10.67 6.10
N GLY A 22 -6.64 -11.89 5.87
CA GLY A 22 -7.42 -13.12 6.05
C GLY A 22 -8.78 -13.01 5.35
N GLU A 23 -9.88 -13.17 6.09
CA GLU A 23 -11.25 -13.05 5.56
C GLU A 23 -11.78 -11.61 5.42
N ILE A 24 -11.00 -10.61 5.84
CA ILE A 24 -11.35 -9.20 5.72
C ILE A 24 -10.83 -8.67 4.39
N LEU A 25 -11.66 -7.90 3.67
CA LEU A 25 -11.26 -7.22 2.44
C LEU A 25 -11.02 -5.73 2.69
N VAL A 26 -9.83 -5.24 2.39
CA VAL A 26 -9.53 -3.81 2.36
C VAL A 26 -9.72 -3.29 0.93
N SER A 27 -10.49 -2.21 0.79
CA SER A 27 -10.78 -1.53 -0.46
C SER A 27 -10.30 -0.08 -0.39
N VAL A 28 -9.38 0.33 -1.28
CA VAL A 28 -8.90 1.72 -1.36
C VAL A 28 -9.58 2.41 -2.55
N ASN A 29 -10.33 3.48 -2.31
CA ASN A 29 -11.09 4.16 -3.36
C ASN A 29 -10.15 4.72 -4.46
N PRO A 30 -10.27 4.30 -5.73
CA PRO A 30 -9.38 4.76 -6.81
C PRO A 30 -9.68 6.20 -7.30
N PHE A 31 -10.87 6.74 -7.04
CA PHE A 31 -11.38 7.99 -7.64
C PHE A 31 -11.29 8.03 -9.17
N LYS A 32 -11.35 6.86 -9.81
CA LYS A 32 -11.42 6.68 -11.27
C LYS A 32 -12.05 5.33 -11.58
N ASP A 33 -12.61 5.21 -12.76
CA ASP A 33 -13.18 3.95 -13.22
C ASP A 33 -12.07 2.94 -13.51
N LEU A 34 -12.29 1.72 -13.04
CA LEU A 34 -11.45 0.56 -13.31
C LEU A 34 -12.33 -0.50 -13.96
N ASN A 35 -11.85 -1.11 -15.05
CA ASN A 35 -12.54 -2.20 -15.76
C ASN A 35 -12.43 -3.54 -14.98
N ILE A 36 -12.83 -3.54 -13.71
CA ILE A 36 -12.76 -4.70 -12.80
C ILE A 36 -14.13 -5.28 -12.45
N TYR A 37 -15.22 -4.57 -12.80
CA TYR A 37 -16.60 -4.98 -12.54
C TYR A 37 -17.32 -5.51 -13.80
N CYS A 38 -16.59 -6.13 -14.73
CA CYS A 38 -17.18 -6.68 -15.95
C CYS A 38 -17.64 -8.13 -15.77
N GLU A 39 -18.48 -8.59 -16.71
CA GLU A 39 -19.07 -9.94 -16.71
C GLU A 39 -18.01 -11.05 -16.78
N ASP A 40 -16.98 -10.87 -17.60
CA ASP A 40 -15.86 -11.83 -17.70
C ASP A 40 -15.18 -12.07 -16.35
N VAL A 41 -14.97 -11.00 -15.57
CA VAL A 41 -14.35 -11.09 -14.25
C VAL A 41 -15.30 -11.81 -13.29
N ALA A 42 -16.59 -11.51 -13.31
CA ALA A 42 -17.53 -12.20 -12.44
C ALA A 42 -17.59 -13.72 -12.70
N ILE A 43 -17.57 -14.15 -13.97
CA ILE A 43 -17.53 -15.57 -14.33
C ILE A 43 -16.23 -16.23 -13.83
N GLN A 44 -15.10 -15.53 -13.93
CA GLN A 44 -13.82 -16.02 -13.40
C GLN A 44 -13.87 -16.25 -11.87
N TYR A 45 -14.57 -15.38 -11.13
CA TYR A 45 -14.73 -15.52 -9.69
C TYR A 45 -15.72 -16.62 -9.30
N HIS A 46 -16.76 -16.85 -10.09
CA HIS A 46 -17.70 -17.96 -9.88
C HIS A 46 -17.05 -19.35 -10.05
N GLN A 47 -16.13 -19.50 -11.02
CA GLN A 47 -15.47 -20.79 -11.30
C GLN A 47 -14.23 -21.07 -10.43
N GLY A 48 -13.83 -20.13 -9.57
CA GLY A 48 -12.56 -20.18 -8.84
C GLY A 48 -12.71 -20.22 -7.32
N THR A 49 -11.84 -20.96 -6.63
CA THR A 49 -11.73 -20.88 -5.16
C THR A 49 -10.96 -19.62 -4.73
N LEU A 50 -11.26 -19.09 -3.54
CA LEU A 50 -10.64 -17.86 -2.98
C LEU A 50 -9.10 -17.87 -3.04
N SER A 51 -8.47 -19.04 -2.88
CA SER A 51 -7.01 -19.19 -2.89
C SER A 51 -6.37 -19.13 -4.28
N LYS A 52 -7.17 -19.22 -5.36
CA LYS A 52 -6.72 -19.16 -6.76
C LYS A 52 -6.79 -17.75 -7.33
N ASN A 53 -7.82 -16.98 -6.96
CA ASN A 53 -8.09 -15.67 -7.56
C ASN A 53 -7.46 -14.52 -6.75
N ALA A 54 -7.19 -13.40 -7.42
CA ALA A 54 -6.67 -12.20 -6.77
C ALA A 54 -7.72 -11.60 -5.80
N PRO A 55 -7.32 -10.75 -4.84
CA PRO A 55 -8.28 -10.10 -3.96
C PRO A 55 -9.30 -9.25 -4.72
N HIS A 56 -10.58 -9.53 -4.50
CA HIS A 56 -11.69 -8.80 -5.14
C HIS A 56 -12.97 -8.89 -4.31
N ILE A 57 -13.87 -7.93 -4.51
CA ILE A 57 -15.17 -7.87 -3.83
C ILE A 57 -16.11 -9.03 -4.21
N PHE A 58 -16.05 -9.45 -5.48
CA PHE A 58 -16.81 -10.59 -5.99
C PHE A 58 -16.48 -11.90 -5.27
N ALA A 59 -15.24 -12.06 -4.81
CA ALA A 59 -14.86 -13.23 -4.04
C ALA A 59 -15.56 -13.28 -2.66
N ILE A 60 -15.75 -12.13 -2.01
CA ILE A 60 -16.51 -12.05 -0.75
C ILE A 60 -18.00 -12.33 -1.01
N ALA A 61 -18.54 -11.80 -2.12
CA ALA A 61 -19.92 -12.06 -2.52
C ALA A 61 -20.17 -13.56 -2.79
N GLU A 62 -19.28 -14.22 -3.54
CA GLU A 62 -19.33 -15.66 -3.82
C GLU A 62 -19.26 -16.50 -2.54
N MET A 63 -18.39 -16.12 -1.60
CA MET A 63 -18.29 -16.80 -0.30
C MET A 63 -19.57 -16.67 0.51
N ALA A 64 -20.12 -15.45 0.60
CA ALA A 64 -21.37 -15.21 1.32
C ALA A 64 -22.52 -16.02 0.71
N TYR A 65 -22.59 -16.07 -0.63
CA TYR A 65 -23.57 -16.92 -1.31
C TYR A 65 -23.33 -18.41 -1.04
N THR A 66 -22.11 -18.92 -1.22
CA THR A 66 -21.81 -20.35 -1.04
C THR A 66 -22.13 -20.80 0.38
N LEU A 67 -21.76 -20.01 1.38
CA LEU A 67 -22.05 -20.30 2.78
C LEU A 67 -23.55 -20.25 3.08
N SER A 68 -24.30 -19.36 2.43
CA SER A 68 -25.77 -19.30 2.55
C SER A 68 -26.46 -20.58 2.04
N GLN A 69 -25.83 -21.32 1.12
CA GLN A 69 -26.38 -22.56 0.59
C GLN A 69 -25.99 -23.78 1.44
N SER A 70 -24.84 -23.74 2.11
CA SER A 70 -24.34 -24.85 2.93
C SER A 70 -24.73 -24.76 4.42
N SER A 71 -25.02 -23.56 4.92
CA SER A 71 -25.30 -23.28 6.33
C SER A 71 -26.73 -22.82 6.53
N GLU A 72 -27.34 -23.19 7.65
CA GLU A 72 -28.64 -22.67 8.08
C GLU A 72 -28.55 -21.24 8.66
N GLN A 73 -27.34 -20.71 8.86
CA GLN A 73 -27.13 -19.35 9.38
C GLN A 73 -27.27 -18.30 8.28
N GLU A 74 -27.92 -17.17 8.61
CA GLU A 74 -27.94 -15.99 7.74
C GLU A 74 -26.52 -15.43 7.53
N GLN A 75 -26.30 -14.79 6.39
CA GLN A 75 -25.00 -14.27 5.97
C GLN A 75 -25.08 -12.76 5.82
N TYR A 76 -24.17 -12.02 6.45
CA TYR A 76 -24.11 -10.56 6.33
C TYR A 76 -22.74 -10.07 5.86
N VAL A 77 -22.74 -9.16 4.89
CA VAL A 77 -21.54 -8.43 4.46
C VAL A 77 -21.61 -7.01 5.00
N ILE A 78 -20.70 -6.68 5.92
CA ILE A 78 -20.65 -5.38 6.60
C ILE A 78 -19.58 -4.52 5.94
N ILE A 79 -20.00 -3.39 5.38
CA ILE A 79 -19.14 -2.44 4.70
C ILE A 79 -18.96 -1.22 5.60
N SER A 80 -17.71 -0.88 5.92
CA SER A 80 -17.39 0.22 6.84
C SER A 80 -16.20 1.03 6.36
N GLY A 81 -16.11 2.28 6.82
CA GLY A 81 -15.10 3.25 6.38
C GLY A 81 -15.59 4.67 6.57
N HIS A 82 -14.68 5.64 6.46
CA HIS A 82 -15.01 7.08 6.59
C HIS A 82 -16.01 7.53 5.52
N SER A 83 -16.66 8.68 5.71
CA SER A 83 -17.53 9.23 4.67
C SER A 83 -16.74 9.45 3.37
N GLY A 84 -17.33 9.08 2.22
CA GLY A 84 -16.67 9.17 0.90
C GLY A 84 -15.70 8.03 0.53
N SER A 85 -15.54 7.01 1.38
CA SER A 85 -14.61 5.90 1.11
C SER A 85 -15.08 4.88 0.04
N GLY A 86 -16.27 5.07 -0.55
CA GLY A 86 -16.83 4.16 -1.56
C GLY A 86 -17.66 2.99 -1.02
N LYS A 87 -18.26 3.12 0.17
CA LYS A 87 -19.08 2.05 0.78
C LYS A 87 -20.30 1.67 -0.07
N THR A 88 -21.03 2.68 -0.53
CA THR A 88 -22.24 2.49 -1.36
C THR A 88 -21.90 1.85 -2.72
N GLU A 89 -20.77 2.21 -3.33
CA GLU A 89 -20.29 1.58 -4.57
C GLU A 89 -19.88 0.12 -4.35
N ALA A 90 -19.26 -0.19 -3.22
CA ALA A 90 -18.98 -1.58 -2.83
C ALA A 90 -20.27 -2.40 -2.64
N ALA A 91 -21.30 -1.82 -2.01
CA ALA A 91 -22.60 -2.47 -1.86
C ALA A 91 -23.27 -2.74 -3.23
N LYS A 92 -23.24 -1.76 -4.13
CA LYS A 92 -23.73 -1.88 -5.52
C LYS A 92 -23.05 -3.03 -6.26
N ALA A 93 -21.73 -3.10 -6.21
CA ALA A 93 -20.96 -4.15 -6.89
C ALA A 93 -21.30 -5.56 -6.41
N ILE A 94 -21.57 -5.75 -5.10
CA ILE A 94 -21.97 -7.06 -4.55
C ILE A 94 -23.35 -7.47 -5.07
N VAL A 95 -24.33 -6.57 -5.01
CA VAL A 95 -25.69 -6.84 -5.49
C VAL A 95 -25.70 -7.16 -6.99
N GLN A 96 -24.94 -6.39 -7.78
CA GLN A 96 -24.81 -6.63 -9.21
C GLN A 96 -24.19 -8.00 -9.50
N TYR A 97 -23.14 -8.38 -8.78
CA TYR A 97 -22.51 -9.69 -8.92
C TYR A 97 -23.49 -10.84 -8.65
N LEU A 98 -24.15 -10.83 -7.48
CA LEU A 98 -25.06 -11.91 -7.08
C LEU A 98 -26.23 -12.04 -8.05
N THR A 99 -26.76 -10.92 -8.53
CA THR A 99 -27.89 -10.95 -9.45
C THR A 99 -27.47 -11.34 -10.86
N MET A 100 -26.26 -11.00 -11.31
CA MET A 100 -25.78 -11.38 -12.62
C MET A 100 -25.45 -12.88 -12.72
N VAL A 101 -24.84 -13.46 -11.67
CA VAL A 101 -24.39 -14.87 -11.69
C VAL A 101 -25.53 -15.85 -11.41
N TYR A 102 -26.43 -15.53 -10.47
CA TYR A 102 -27.42 -16.48 -9.96
C TYR A 102 -28.86 -16.18 -10.39
N GLN A 103 -29.04 -15.37 -11.43
CA GLN A 103 -30.34 -15.16 -12.06
C GLN A 103 -30.61 -16.22 -13.15
N ARG A 104 -31.82 -16.79 -13.17
CA ARG A 104 -32.27 -17.67 -14.26
C ARG A 104 -32.54 -16.88 -15.55
N SER A 105 -32.17 -17.44 -16.69
CA SER A 105 -32.39 -16.86 -18.02
C SER A 105 -33.87 -16.69 -18.40
N ASP A 106 -34.77 -17.46 -17.78
CA ASP A 106 -36.20 -17.54 -18.13
C ASP A 106 -37.14 -16.65 -17.27
N SER A 107 -36.64 -15.98 -16.22
CA SER A 107 -37.49 -15.09 -15.40
C SER A 107 -37.51 -13.67 -15.95
N HIS A 108 -38.71 -13.05 -15.98
CA HIS A 108 -38.87 -11.60 -16.12
C HIS A 108 -37.76 -10.88 -15.36
N ARG A 109 -37.00 -9.98 -16.03
CA ARG A 109 -35.83 -9.28 -15.48
C ARG A 109 -36.06 -8.96 -14.00
N ILE A 110 -35.29 -9.61 -13.10
CA ILE A 110 -35.38 -9.36 -11.67
C ILE A 110 -35.25 -7.86 -11.45
N ARG A 111 -36.18 -7.30 -10.68
CA ARG A 111 -36.19 -5.89 -10.33
C ARG A 111 -34.94 -5.60 -9.52
N GLN A 112 -34.01 -4.88 -10.13
CA GLN A 112 -32.71 -4.61 -9.54
C GLN A 112 -32.81 -3.46 -8.53
N PRO A 113 -32.16 -3.56 -7.36
CA PRO A 113 -32.00 -2.43 -6.45
C PRO A 113 -31.44 -1.20 -7.13
N CYS A 114 -30.54 -1.36 -8.11
CA CYS A 114 -29.92 -0.23 -8.81
C CYS A 114 -30.94 0.71 -9.47
N ASN A 115 -32.13 0.22 -9.84
CA ASN A 115 -33.17 1.03 -10.46
C ASN A 115 -33.86 1.97 -9.45
N VAL A 116 -33.82 1.65 -8.15
CA VAL A 116 -34.42 2.49 -7.09
C VAL A 116 -33.38 3.29 -6.30
N LEU A 117 -32.09 3.03 -6.52
CA LEU A 117 -31.02 3.79 -5.86
C LEU A 117 -31.12 5.29 -6.12
N PRO A 118 -31.46 5.79 -7.33
CA PRO A 118 -31.66 7.23 -7.53
C PRO A 118 -32.68 7.84 -6.57
N ILE A 119 -33.77 7.12 -6.26
CA ILE A 119 -34.79 7.58 -5.30
C ILE A 119 -34.18 7.72 -3.90
N LEU A 120 -33.46 6.68 -3.46
CA LEU A 120 -32.82 6.65 -2.15
C LEU A 120 -31.69 7.67 -2.02
N GLU A 121 -30.94 7.92 -3.10
CA GLU A 121 -29.89 8.95 -3.12
C GLU A 121 -30.50 10.35 -3.11
N SER A 122 -31.55 10.61 -3.88
CA SER A 122 -32.23 11.91 -3.93
C SER A 122 -32.83 12.31 -2.57
N PHE A 123 -33.57 11.39 -1.95
CA PHE A 123 -34.26 11.65 -0.68
C PHE A 123 -33.41 11.37 0.58
N GLY A 124 -32.31 10.64 0.46
CA GLY A 124 -31.56 10.16 1.62
C GLY A 124 -30.08 10.56 1.64
N ASN A 125 -29.57 11.17 0.57
CA ASN A 125 -28.21 11.70 0.53
C ASN A 125 -28.20 13.22 0.47
N ALA A 126 -27.09 13.80 0.94
CA ALA A 126 -26.84 15.24 0.91
C ALA A 126 -25.35 15.54 0.80
N ARG A 127 -25.02 16.78 0.42
CA ARG A 127 -23.64 17.28 0.47
C ARG A 127 -23.23 17.64 1.88
N THR A 128 -22.11 17.07 2.31
CA THR A 128 -21.34 17.46 3.50
C THR A 128 -19.99 18.05 3.09
N ILE A 129 -19.23 18.56 4.06
CA ILE A 129 -17.85 19.03 3.84
C ILE A 129 -16.97 17.87 3.31
N LEU A 130 -17.24 16.64 3.75
CA LEU A 130 -16.44 15.46 3.43
C LEU A 130 -16.88 14.78 2.12
N ASN A 131 -18.16 14.81 1.75
CA ASN A 131 -18.69 14.10 0.58
C ASN A 131 -19.85 14.87 -0.06
N ASN A 132 -19.84 15.00 -1.39
CA ASN A 132 -20.90 15.70 -2.13
C ASN A 132 -22.20 14.89 -2.22
N ASN A 133 -22.11 13.56 -2.16
CA ASN A 133 -23.25 12.65 -2.19
C ASN A 133 -23.17 11.70 -0.97
N SER A 134 -23.27 12.26 0.24
CA SER A 134 -23.14 11.50 1.49
C SER A 134 -24.48 10.86 1.87
N SER A 135 -24.52 9.54 1.99
CA SER A 135 -25.67 8.83 2.61
C SER A 135 -25.91 9.37 4.03
N ARG A 136 -27.14 9.84 4.31
CA ARG A 136 -27.60 10.36 5.62
C ARG A 136 -28.68 9.48 6.29
N PHE A 137 -28.88 8.27 5.75
CA PHE A 137 -29.41 7.10 6.45
C PHE A 137 -28.55 5.84 6.17
N GLY A 138 -28.60 4.87 7.09
CA GLY A 138 -28.01 3.53 6.94
C GLY A 138 -28.93 2.60 6.17
N LYS A 139 -28.35 1.78 5.29
CA LYS A 139 -29.04 0.91 4.35
C LYS A 139 -28.71 -0.55 4.68
N LEU A 140 -29.73 -1.38 4.89
CA LEU A 140 -29.60 -2.83 4.87
C LEU A 140 -30.28 -3.35 3.61
N LEU A 141 -29.46 -3.87 2.69
CA LEU A 141 -29.89 -4.46 1.43
C LEU A 141 -29.90 -5.98 1.60
N ASN A 142 -31.05 -6.62 1.52
CA ASN A 142 -31.14 -8.08 1.55
C ASN A 142 -31.34 -8.60 0.13
N VAL A 143 -30.50 -9.56 -0.28
CA VAL A 143 -30.66 -10.33 -1.52
C VAL A 143 -31.32 -11.65 -1.14
N HIS A 144 -32.54 -11.85 -1.63
CA HIS A 144 -33.35 -13.02 -1.28
C HIS A 144 -33.12 -14.16 -2.27
N LEU A 145 -32.92 -15.36 -1.72
CA LEU A 145 -32.60 -16.58 -2.44
C LEU A 145 -33.69 -17.63 -2.22
N ARG A 146 -34.00 -18.38 -3.29
CA ARG A 146 -34.89 -19.53 -3.25
C ARG A 146 -34.26 -20.68 -4.03
N HIS A 147 -34.01 -21.81 -3.37
CA HIS A 147 -33.27 -22.95 -3.95
C HIS A 147 -31.97 -22.53 -4.70
N GLY A 148 -31.20 -21.60 -4.13
CA GLY A 148 -29.95 -21.09 -4.73
C GLY A 148 -30.12 -20.08 -5.87
N ILE A 149 -31.32 -19.60 -6.15
CA ILE A 149 -31.57 -18.61 -7.21
C ILE A 149 -32.02 -17.30 -6.58
N VAL A 150 -31.50 -16.19 -7.10
CA VAL A 150 -31.95 -14.85 -6.67
C VAL A 150 -33.39 -14.65 -7.14
N VAL A 151 -34.29 -14.39 -6.20
CA VAL A 151 -35.73 -14.17 -6.48
C VAL A 151 -36.15 -12.72 -6.34
N GLY A 152 -35.40 -11.92 -5.59
CA GLY A 152 -35.70 -10.51 -5.37
C GLY A 152 -34.78 -9.88 -4.33
N THR A 153 -35.07 -8.64 -3.99
CA THR A 153 -34.25 -7.86 -3.05
C THR A 153 -35.15 -7.03 -2.13
N SER A 154 -34.67 -6.63 -0.96
CA SER A 154 -35.42 -5.71 -0.09
C SER A 154 -34.48 -4.73 0.60
N ILE A 155 -34.97 -3.54 0.91
CA ILE A 155 -34.18 -2.46 1.50
C ILE A 155 -34.81 -2.04 2.82
N SER A 156 -34.06 -2.09 3.90
CA SER A 156 -34.45 -1.52 5.19
C SER A 156 -33.61 -0.31 5.51
N GLN A 157 -34.22 0.73 6.08
CA GLN A 157 -33.50 1.91 6.55
C GLN A 157 -33.20 1.84 8.05
N TYR A 158 -32.10 2.47 8.42
CA TYR A 158 -31.72 2.76 9.79
C TYR A 158 -31.24 4.20 9.86
N LEU A 159 -31.67 4.96 10.88
CA LEU A 159 -30.98 6.21 11.27
C LEU A 159 -31.00 7.37 10.24
N LEU A 160 -32.17 7.72 9.68
CA LEU A 160 -32.29 8.95 8.87
C LEU A 160 -32.00 10.20 9.72
N GLU A 161 -31.08 11.06 9.25
CA GLU A 161 -30.77 12.36 9.86
C GLU A 161 -31.90 13.38 9.62
N LYS A 162 -32.98 13.26 10.42
CA LYS A 162 -34.18 14.11 10.29
C LYS A 162 -33.85 15.61 10.40
N SER A 163 -32.88 15.98 11.23
CA SER A 163 -32.57 17.39 11.50
C SER A 163 -32.02 18.15 10.29
N ARG A 164 -31.42 17.44 9.31
CA ARG A 164 -30.93 18.05 8.08
C ARG A 164 -32.00 18.80 7.29
N VAL A 165 -33.27 18.36 7.42
CA VAL A 165 -34.42 18.99 6.76
C VAL A 165 -34.55 20.46 7.14
N VAL A 166 -34.25 20.83 8.39
CA VAL A 166 -34.45 22.20 8.90
C VAL A 166 -33.15 22.94 9.18
N PHE A 167 -32.01 22.24 9.17
CA PHE A 167 -30.71 22.79 9.52
C PHE A 167 -29.59 22.24 8.64
N GLN A 168 -28.71 23.13 8.18
CA GLN A 168 -27.46 22.75 7.50
C GLN A 168 -26.29 23.56 8.05
N ALA A 169 -25.14 22.90 8.22
CA ALA A 169 -23.90 23.60 8.55
C ALA A 169 -23.37 24.38 7.35
N ARG A 170 -22.50 25.36 7.62
CA ARG A 170 -21.86 26.18 6.57
C ARG A 170 -21.07 25.28 5.61
N GLY A 171 -21.36 25.40 4.31
CA GLY A 171 -20.74 24.59 3.25
C GLY A 171 -21.47 23.27 2.95
N GLU A 172 -22.55 22.97 3.65
CA GLU A 172 -23.40 21.78 3.41
C GLU A 172 -24.70 22.14 2.69
N ARG A 173 -25.36 21.12 2.12
CA ARG A 173 -26.72 21.20 1.57
C ARG A 173 -27.73 20.41 2.39
N ASN A 174 -29.00 20.71 2.15
CA ASN A 174 -30.11 19.82 2.50
C ASN A 174 -30.11 18.59 1.56
N TYR A 175 -31.10 17.70 1.71
CA TYR A 175 -31.27 16.54 0.82
C TYR A 175 -31.37 16.95 -0.66
N HIS A 176 -30.80 16.14 -1.55
CA HIS A 176 -30.69 16.49 -2.97
C HIS A 176 -32.04 16.75 -3.63
N VAL A 177 -33.07 16.00 -3.25
CA VAL A 177 -34.43 16.09 -3.81
C VAL A 177 -35.00 17.50 -3.79
N PHE A 178 -34.68 18.33 -2.78
CA PHE A 178 -35.20 19.71 -2.74
C PHE A 178 -34.66 20.55 -3.89
N TYR A 179 -33.38 20.40 -4.21
CA TYR A 179 -32.73 21.18 -5.25
C TYR A 179 -33.02 20.59 -6.64
N GLU A 180 -33.09 19.26 -6.75
CA GLU A 180 -33.51 18.55 -7.96
C GLU A 180 -34.95 18.94 -8.34
N LEU A 181 -35.86 19.02 -7.36
CA LEU A 181 -37.22 19.53 -7.55
C LEU A 181 -37.23 20.97 -8.08
N LEU A 182 -36.48 21.87 -7.43
CA LEU A 182 -36.42 23.27 -7.84
C LEU A 182 -35.74 23.47 -9.19
N ALA A 183 -34.80 22.61 -9.58
CA ALA A 183 -34.14 22.70 -10.89
C ALA A 183 -34.98 22.07 -12.02
N GLY A 184 -35.57 20.89 -11.77
CA GLY A 184 -36.13 20.05 -12.83
C GLY A 184 -37.64 20.17 -13.08
N LEU A 185 -38.43 20.72 -12.15
CA LEU A 185 -39.88 20.80 -12.33
C LEU A 185 -40.26 21.84 -13.42
N PRO A 186 -41.26 21.57 -14.29
CA PRO A 186 -41.71 22.54 -15.29
C PRO A 186 -42.22 23.83 -14.66
N VAL A 187 -42.05 24.96 -15.37
CA VAL A 187 -42.41 26.30 -14.87
C VAL A 187 -43.88 26.39 -14.45
N GLU A 188 -44.80 25.83 -15.23
CA GLU A 188 -46.25 25.81 -14.92
C GLU A 188 -46.54 25.11 -13.59
N GLN A 189 -45.93 23.95 -13.35
CA GLN A 189 -46.10 23.20 -12.10
C GLN A 189 -45.38 23.89 -10.92
N LYS A 190 -44.28 24.61 -11.17
CA LYS A 190 -43.59 25.39 -10.12
C LYS A 190 -44.49 26.51 -9.63
N GLU A 191 -45.14 27.22 -10.54
CA GLU A 191 -46.10 28.28 -10.21
C GLU A 191 -47.30 27.72 -9.43
N GLU A 192 -47.86 26.57 -9.84
CA GLU A 192 -48.95 25.90 -9.12
C GLU A 192 -48.56 25.50 -7.69
N MET A 193 -47.32 25.07 -7.50
CA MET A 193 -46.77 24.64 -6.21
C MET A 193 -46.16 25.78 -5.38
N TYR A 194 -46.26 27.03 -5.85
CA TYR A 194 -45.66 28.22 -5.23
C TYR A 194 -44.14 28.08 -5.00
N LEU A 195 -43.43 27.46 -5.95
CA LEU A 195 -41.99 27.22 -5.86
C LEU A 195 -41.17 28.40 -6.42
N GLN A 196 -40.08 28.73 -5.72
CA GLN A 196 -39.12 29.78 -6.05
C GLN A 196 -37.69 29.22 -6.11
N GLU A 197 -36.69 30.07 -6.33
CA GLU A 197 -35.27 29.68 -6.28
C GLU A 197 -34.84 29.26 -4.87
N ALA A 198 -33.81 28.39 -4.81
CA ALA A 198 -33.37 27.76 -3.56
C ALA A 198 -32.96 28.77 -2.47
N GLU A 199 -32.41 29.93 -2.86
CA GLU A 199 -31.99 30.99 -1.95
C GLU A 199 -33.16 31.62 -1.18
N SER A 200 -34.38 31.50 -1.72
CA SER A 200 -35.60 32.08 -1.15
C SER A 200 -36.15 31.26 0.03
N TYR A 201 -35.65 30.04 0.23
CA TYR A 201 -36.12 29.14 1.28
C TYR A 201 -35.16 29.08 2.46
N PHE A 202 -35.67 29.40 3.64
CA PHE A 202 -34.91 29.34 4.89
C PHE A 202 -34.31 27.95 5.16
N TYR A 203 -34.93 26.87 4.71
CA TYR A 203 -34.39 25.52 4.88
C TYR A 203 -33.32 25.10 3.87
N LEU A 204 -33.00 25.94 2.88
CA LEU A 204 -31.99 25.63 1.85
C LEU A 204 -30.81 26.61 1.86
N ASN A 205 -31.00 27.83 2.35
CA ASN A 205 -30.01 28.90 2.27
C ASN A 205 -29.04 29.01 3.47
N GLN A 206 -29.26 28.27 4.56
CA GLN A 206 -28.44 28.34 5.79
C GLN A 206 -26.99 27.93 5.56
N GLY A 207 -26.79 26.90 4.73
CA GLY A 207 -25.47 26.37 4.38
C GLY A 207 -24.64 27.27 3.47
N ARG A 208 -25.27 28.26 2.80
CA ARG A 208 -24.65 29.16 1.80
C ARG A 208 -23.96 28.44 0.63
N ALA A 209 -24.43 27.25 0.28
CA ALA A 209 -23.84 26.41 -0.76
C ALA A 209 -24.94 25.68 -1.56
N CYS A 210 -25.75 26.41 -2.33
CA CYS A 210 -26.84 25.82 -3.10
C CYS A 210 -26.35 24.99 -4.30
N ASP A 211 -25.20 25.33 -4.90
CA ASP A 211 -24.66 24.62 -6.06
C ASP A 211 -23.55 23.62 -5.72
N ILE A 212 -23.44 22.55 -6.51
CA ILE A 212 -22.36 21.55 -6.44
C ILE A 212 -21.62 21.53 -7.78
N LEU A 213 -20.31 21.79 -7.75
CA LEU A 213 -19.46 21.72 -8.94
C LEU A 213 -19.52 20.33 -9.58
N GLY A 214 -19.93 20.28 -10.85
CA GLY A 214 -19.98 19.05 -11.66
C GLY A 214 -21.23 18.18 -11.47
N LYS A 215 -22.25 18.64 -10.72
CA LYS A 215 -23.56 17.98 -10.63
C LYS A 215 -24.61 18.88 -11.30
N GLU A 216 -25.46 18.30 -12.14
CA GLU A 216 -26.61 18.99 -12.75
C GLU A 216 -27.91 18.49 -12.11
N ASP A 217 -28.43 19.23 -11.13
CA ASP A 217 -29.63 18.86 -10.37
C ASP A 217 -30.87 18.67 -11.29
N SER A 218 -30.96 19.36 -12.44
CA SER A 218 -32.05 19.20 -13.41
C SER A 218 -32.02 17.84 -14.12
N GLN A 219 -30.83 17.33 -14.45
CA GLN A 219 -30.67 16.03 -15.09
C GLN A 219 -30.93 14.90 -14.09
N ASP A 220 -30.46 15.07 -12.85
CA ASP A 220 -30.72 14.12 -11.76
C ASP A 220 -32.21 14.02 -11.43
N PHE A 221 -32.95 15.14 -11.51
CA PHE A 221 -34.41 15.12 -11.37
C PHE A 221 -35.11 14.26 -12.44
N LEU A 222 -34.66 14.30 -13.70
CA LEU A 222 -35.20 13.44 -14.75
C LEU A 222 -34.98 11.95 -14.44
N VAL A 223 -33.78 11.61 -13.94
CA VAL A 223 -33.46 10.23 -13.52
C VAL A 223 -34.31 9.82 -12.32
N LEU A 224 -34.56 10.73 -11.36
CA LEU A 224 -35.43 10.49 -10.23
C LEU A 224 -36.87 10.21 -10.66
N VAL A 225 -37.43 11.03 -11.55
CA VAL A 225 -38.80 10.85 -12.07
C VAL A 225 -38.93 9.51 -12.78
N GLN A 226 -37.99 9.16 -13.66
CA GLN A 226 -37.97 7.86 -14.35
C GLN A 226 -37.91 6.69 -13.37
N ALA A 227 -37.15 6.81 -12.28
CA ALA A 227 -37.06 5.79 -11.24
C ALA A 227 -38.38 5.66 -10.46
N LEU A 228 -39.04 6.78 -10.11
CA LEU A 228 -40.33 6.79 -9.41
C LEU A 228 -41.48 6.23 -10.28
N GLU A 229 -41.49 6.56 -11.57
CA GLU A 229 -42.41 5.96 -12.55
C GLU A 229 -42.14 4.46 -12.71
N GLY A 230 -40.87 4.05 -12.67
CA GLY A 230 -40.45 2.65 -12.76
C GLY A 230 -40.99 1.77 -11.62
N ILE A 231 -41.16 2.32 -10.41
CA ILE A 231 -41.82 1.64 -9.28
C ILE A 231 -43.35 1.81 -9.28
N SER A 232 -43.92 2.31 -10.38
CA SER A 232 -45.35 2.45 -10.64
C SER A 232 -46.09 3.42 -9.69
N LEU A 233 -45.45 4.53 -9.30
CA LEU A 233 -46.18 5.65 -8.71
C LEU A 233 -47.09 6.29 -9.77
N SER A 234 -48.33 6.59 -9.40
CA SER A 234 -49.25 7.35 -10.27
C SER A 234 -48.91 8.83 -10.27
N ASP A 235 -49.32 9.56 -11.31
CA ASP A 235 -49.13 11.02 -11.41
C ASP A 235 -49.70 11.77 -10.19
N ASP A 236 -50.85 11.35 -9.67
CA ASP A 236 -51.43 11.88 -8.43
C ASP A 236 -50.50 11.70 -7.21
N GLN A 237 -49.79 10.57 -7.13
CA GLN A 237 -48.87 10.27 -6.03
C GLN A 237 -47.55 11.03 -6.17
N LEU A 238 -47.07 11.22 -7.40
CA LEU A 238 -45.91 12.07 -7.70
C LEU A 238 -46.21 13.53 -7.35
N THR A 239 -47.34 14.05 -7.83
CA THR A 239 -47.81 15.41 -7.54
C THR A 239 -47.98 15.64 -6.04
N ALA A 240 -48.55 14.66 -5.33
CA ALA A 240 -48.63 14.67 -3.87
C ALA A 240 -47.25 14.71 -3.19
N THR A 241 -46.27 13.96 -3.71
CA THR A 241 -44.89 13.95 -3.19
C THR A 241 -44.25 15.34 -3.36
N TRP A 242 -44.41 15.95 -4.53
CA TRP A 242 -43.93 17.31 -4.81
C TRP A 242 -44.61 18.35 -3.94
N ALA A 243 -45.93 18.26 -3.75
CA ALA A 243 -46.70 19.14 -2.88
C ALA A 243 -46.22 19.06 -1.42
N VAL A 244 -45.88 17.87 -0.91
CA VAL A 244 -45.32 17.71 0.44
C VAL A 244 -43.94 18.36 0.55
N LEU A 245 -43.05 18.17 -0.44
CA LEU A 245 -41.73 18.82 -0.43
C LEU A 245 -41.84 20.35 -0.52
N ALA A 246 -42.71 20.86 -1.40
CA ALA A 246 -43.00 22.29 -1.52
C ALA A 246 -43.56 22.86 -0.20
N ALA A 247 -44.49 22.15 0.44
CA ALA A 247 -45.04 22.52 1.73
C ALA A 247 -43.97 22.55 2.83
N ILE A 248 -43.00 21.64 2.83
CA ILE A 248 -41.87 21.65 3.76
C ILE A 248 -41.00 22.90 3.56
N LEU A 249 -40.71 23.28 2.31
CA LEU A 249 -39.94 24.49 2.01
C LEU A 249 -40.68 25.75 2.46
N GLN A 250 -41.99 25.83 2.17
CA GLN A 250 -42.83 26.95 2.58
C GLN A 250 -43.03 27.05 4.10
N LEU A 251 -43.10 25.91 4.79
CA LEU A 251 -43.11 25.87 6.25
C LEU A 251 -41.90 26.60 6.83
N GLY A 252 -40.71 26.45 6.24
CA GLY A 252 -39.48 27.12 6.72
C GLY A 252 -39.52 28.64 6.65
N ASN A 253 -40.34 29.20 5.75
CA ASN A 253 -40.47 30.64 5.56
C ASN A 253 -41.51 31.28 6.50
N ILE A 254 -42.28 30.49 7.26
CA ILE A 254 -43.18 31.01 8.29
C ILE A 254 -42.35 31.71 9.37
N CYS A 255 -42.57 33.02 9.50
CA CYS A 255 -41.94 33.89 10.48
C CYS A 255 -42.91 34.15 11.64
N PHE A 256 -42.37 34.22 12.86
CA PHE A 256 -43.13 34.53 14.06
C PHE A 256 -42.70 35.87 14.65
N THR A 257 -43.68 36.62 15.12
CA THR A 257 -43.49 37.85 15.90
C THR A 257 -43.92 37.61 17.33
N SER A 258 -43.21 38.20 18.29
CA SER A 258 -43.65 38.21 19.67
C SER A 258 -44.72 39.27 19.90
N TYR A 259 -45.73 38.93 20.70
CA TYR A 259 -46.59 39.90 21.34
C TYR A 259 -46.67 39.55 22.83
N GLU A 260 -46.62 40.58 23.68
CA GLU A 260 -46.71 40.39 25.13
C GLU A 260 -48.17 40.46 25.57
N LYS A 261 -48.61 39.44 26.30
CA LYS A 261 -49.89 39.47 27.01
C LYS A 261 -49.66 38.96 28.43
N GLU A 262 -50.09 39.73 29.43
CA GLU A 262 -50.02 39.33 30.84
C GLU A 262 -48.62 38.91 31.32
N SER A 263 -47.56 39.59 30.84
CA SER A 263 -46.14 39.35 31.19
C SER A 263 -45.50 38.07 30.61
N TYR A 264 -46.18 37.38 29.70
CA TYR A 264 -45.63 36.24 28.95
C TYR A 264 -45.50 36.58 27.47
N GLU A 265 -44.40 36.11 26.86
CA GLU A 265 -44.17 36.21 25.42
C GLU A 265 -45.01 35.16 24.68
N HIS A 266 -45.84 35.61 23.75
CA HIS A 266 -46.63 34.74 22.88
C HIS A 266 -46.21 34.89 21.41
N ALA A 267 -46.18 33.77 20.70
CA ALA A 267 -45.90 33.74 19.27
C ALA A 267 -47.18 34.02 18.45
N ALA A 268 -47.11 35.01 17.58
CA ALA A 268 -48.04 35.21 16.47
C ALA A 268 -47.32 34.99 15.15
N ILE A 269 -48.06 34.64 14.10
CA ILE A 269 -47.52 34.54 12.74
C ILE A 269 -47.42 35.96 12.15
N ALA A 270 -46.29 36.28 11.53
CA ALA A 270 -46.05 37.59 10.94
C ALA A 270 -46.88 37.84 9.67
N SER A 271 -47.04 36.80 8.84
CA SER A 271 -47.83 36.84 7.61
C SER A 271 -48.62 35.54 7.43
N ASP A 272 -49.90 35.67 7.09
CA ASP A 272 -50.77 34.53 6.84
C ASP A 272 -50.55 33.89 5.47
N THR A 273 -49.73 34.49 4.60
CA THR A 273 -49.54 34.04 3.21
C THR A 273 -48.94 32.64 3.14
N GLU A 274 -47.82 32.42 3.83
CA GLU A 274 -47.05 31.19 3.80
C GLU A 274 -47.84 30.04 4.42
N ILE A 275 -48.54 30.29 5.54
CA ILE A 275 -49.33 29.25 6.20
C ILE A 275 -50.57 28.85 5.38
N LYS A 276 -51.20 29.80 4.67
CA LYS A 276 -52.29 29.50 3.73
C LYS A 276 -51.79 28.69 2.54
N ILE A 277 -50.61 29.00 2.01
CA ILE A 277 -49.97 28.21 0.94
C ILE A 277 -49.73 26.78 1.42
N VAL A 278 -49.12 26.59 2.59
CA VAL A 278 -48.88 25.25 3.16
C VAL A 278 -50.18 24.49 3.38
N ALA A 279 -51.21 25.16 3.90
CA ALA A 279 -52.53 24.56 4.12
C ALA A 279 -53.19 24.12 2.81
N ASN A 280 -53.05 24.92 1.74
CA ASN A 280 -53.55 24.60 0.41
C ASN A 280 -52.80 23.40 -0.21
N LEU A 281 -51.46 23.41 -0.18
CA LEU A 281 -50.63 22.32 -0.72
C LEU A 281 -50.89 20.98 -0.03
N LEU A 282 -51.06 20.99 1.30
CA LEU A 282 -51.35 19.79 2.08
C LEU A 282 -52.84 19.49 2.18
N CYS A 283 -53.71 20.30 1.58
CA CYS A 283 -55.17 20.20 1.62
C CYS A 283 -55.74 20.02 3.05
N VAL A 284 -55.30 20.89 3.97
CA VAL A 284 -55.74 20.95 5.38
C VAL A 284 -56.28 22.34 5.74
N SER A 285 -56.91 22.49 6.90
CA SER A 285 -57.37 23.80 7.38
C SER A 285 -56.20 24.68 7.84
N ALA A 286 -56.14 25.90 7.32
CA ALA A 286 -55.15 26.90 7.73
C ALA A 286 -55.26 27.26 9.22
N ASP A 287 -56.48 27.36 9.76
CA ASP A 287 -56.71 27.72 11.17
C ASP A 287 -56.16 26.66 12.13
N PHE A 288 -56.39 25.38 11.81
CA PHE A 288 -55.86 24.28 12.62
C PHE A 288 -54.34 24.17 12.50
N LEU A 289 -53.79 24.40 11.31
CA LEU A 289 -52.33 24.41 11.12
C LEU A 289 -51.68 25.57 11.89
N GLN A 290 -52.28 26.76 11.85
CA GLN A 290 -51.85 27.93 12.62
C GLN A 290 -51.88 27.64 14.12
N SER A 291 -52.97 27.06 14.60
CA SER A 291 -53.09 26.63 16.00
C SER A 291 -52.00 25.62 16.38
N ALA A 292 -51.71 24.62 15.53
CA ALA A 292 -50.71 23.59 15.82
C ALA A 292 -49.27 24.14 15.96
N VAL A 293 -48.97 25.24 15.27
CA VAL A 293 -47.65 25.88 15.29
C VAL A 293 -47.54 26.93 16.41
N THR A 294 -48.63 27.63 16.74
CA THR A 294 -48.63 28.73 17.74
C THR A 294 -49.08 28.31 19.14
N HIS A 295 -49.84 27.21 19.25
CA HIS A 295 -50.40 26.72 20.51
C HIS A 295 -49.97 25.27 20.74
N ARG A 296 -49.83 24.92 22.02
CA ARG A 296 -49.75 23.54 22.48
C ARG A 296 -51.11 23.12 23.01
N VAL A 297 -51.62 21.99 22.54
CA VAL A 297 -52.86 21.43 23.08
C VAL A 297 -52.50 20.37 24.11
N THR A 298 -53.06 20.51 25.31
CA THR A 298 -52.99 19.49 26.36
C THR A 298 -54.37 18.90 26.55
N VAL A 299 -54.51 17.63 26.18
CA VAL A 299 -55.76 16.88 26.35
C VAL A 299 -55.84 16.39 27.79
N THR A 300 -56.78 16.93 28.55
CA THR A 300 -57.15 16.43 29.88
C THR A 300 -58.33 15.46 29.77
N SER A 301 -58.70 14.77 30.85
CA SER A 301 -59.81 13.83 30.88
C SER A 301 -61.18 14.46 30.59
N TYR A 302 -61.30 15.79 30.67
CA TYR A 302 -62.56 16.52 30.50
C TYR A 302 -62.51 17.51 29.34
N ASP A 303 -61.37 18.20 29.11
CA ASP A 303 -61.24 19.24 28.09
C ASP A 303 -59.87 19.29 27.39
N ARG A 304 -59.84 19.92 26.21
CA ARG A 304 -58.63 20.28 25.47
C ARG A 304 -58.21 21.70 25.81
N ILE A 305 -57.09 21.85 26.52
CA ILE A 305 -56.55 23.16 26.91
C ILE A 305 -55.55 23.63 25.85
N PHE A 306 -55.77 24.82 25.28
CA PHE A 306 -54.88 25.46 24.31
C PHE A 306 -53.97 26.44 25.05
N THR A 307 -52.67 26.17 25.07
CA THR A 307 -51.67 27.04 25.70
C THR A 307 -50.83 27.71 24.61
N PRO A 308 -50.75 29.04 24.55
CA PRO A 308 -49.91 29.72 23.56
C PRO A 308 -48.42 29.41 23.78
N LEU A 309 -47.66 29.31 22.69
CA LEU A 309 -46.22 29.06 22.70
C LEU A 309 -45.42 30.37 22.65
N SER A 310 -44.18 30.33 23.14
CA SER A 310 -43.19 31.39 22.87
C SER A 310 -42.74 31.35 21.40
N VAL A 311 -42.07 32.40 20.92
CA VAL A 311 -41.52 32.46 19.56
C VAL A 311 -40.60 31.26 19.30
N GLU A 312 -39.70 30.95 20.23
CA GLU A 312 -38.82 29.79 20.11
C GLU A 312 -39.60 28.46 20.09
N GLY A 313 -40.64 28.34 20.93
CA GLY A 313 -41.51 27.15 20.96
C GLY A 313 -42.32 26.95 19.67
N ALA A 314 -42.68 28.04 18.99
CA ALA A 314 -43.37 28.01 17.70
C ALA A 314 -42.42 27.65 16.55
N ILE A 315 -41.17 28.15 16.57
CA ILE A 315 -40.11 27.72 15.63
C ILE A 315 -39.86 26.21 15.77
N ASP A 316 -39.68 25.73 17.01
CA ASP A 316 -39.48 24.30 17.27
C ASP A 316 -40.71 23.46 16.85
N ALA A 317 -41.94 24.01 16.95
CA ALA A 317 -43.17 23.37 16.46
C ALA A 317 -43.16 23.20 14.94
N ARG A 318 -42.90 24.30 14.21
CA ARG A 318 -42.80 24.36 12.75
C ARG A 318 -41.74 23.38 12.24
N ASP A 319 -40.56 23.41 12.84
CA ASP A 319 -39.44 22.55 12.46
C ASP A 319 -39.77 21.06 12.74
N SER A 320 -40.47 20.76 13.83
CA SER A 320 -40.92 19.40 14.14
C SER A 320 -41.93 18.87 13.13
N ILE A 321 -42.87 19.70 12.66
CA ILE A 321 -43.82 19.36 11.60
C ILE A 321 -43.07 19.06 10.29
N ALA A 322 -42.13 19.93 9.90
CA ALA A 322 -41.33 19.75 8.69
C ALA A 322 -40.54 18.43 8.69
N LYS A 323 -39.83 18.13 9.80
CA LYS A 323 -39.11 16.86 9.99
C LYS A 323 -40.04 15.65 9.92
N THR A 324 -41.23 15.75 10.52
CA THR A 324 -42.23 14.68 10.55
C THR A 324 -42.76 14.39 9.15
N LEU A 325 -43.15 15.42 8.40
CA LEU A 325 -43.63 15.28 7.02
C LEU A 325 -42.59 14.58 6.15
N TYR A 326 -41.33 15.03 6.21
CA TYR A 326 -40.24 14.46 5.44
C TYR A 326 -39.96 13.00 5.81
N TYR A 327 -39.81 12.71 7.12
CA TYR A 327 -39.51 11.37 7.61
C TYR A 327 -40.61 10.37 7.21
N LEU A 328 -41.87 10.75 7.38
CA LEU A 328 -43.00 9.91 7.05
C LEU A 328 -43.18 9.71 5.54
N LEU A 329 -42.87 10.73 4.73
CA LEU A 329 -42.80 10.60 3.27
C LEU A 329 -41.70 9.62 2.84
N PHE A 330 -40.51 9.72 3.45
CA PHE A 330 -39.39 8.82 3.17
C PHE A 330 -39.71 7.36 3.51
N GLU A 331 -40.30 7.13 4.69
CA GLU A 331 -40.78 5.80 5.09
C GLU A 331 -41.82 5.22 4.12
N TRP A 332 -42.72 6.06 3.62
CA TRP A 332 -43.71 5.65 2.63
C TRP A 332 -43.09 5.31 1.27
N LEU A 333 -42.14 6.12 0.80
CA LEU A 333 -41.40 5.81 -0.43
C LEU A 333 -40.64 4.49 -0.30
N LEU A 334 -40.00 4.24 0.85
CA LEU A 334 -39.32 2.99 1.11
C LEU A 334 -40.28 1.79 1.13
N LEU A 335 -41.51 1.97 1.65
CA LEU A 335 -42.55 0.96 1.56
C LEU A 335 -42.91 0.66 0.10
N ARG A 336 -43.14 1.68 -0.73
CA ARG A 336 -43.43 1.51 -2.16
C ARG A 336 -42.29 0.82 -2.92
N ILE A 337 -41.06 1.20 -2.61
CA ILE A 337 -39.86 0.55 -3.16
C ILE A 337 -39.84 -0.93 -2.82
N ASN A 338 -40.14 -1.31 -1.57
CA ASN A 338 -40.17 -2.71 -1.17
C ASN A 338 -41.37 -3.48 -1.72
N GLU A 339 -42.54 -2.87 -1.87
CA GLU A 339 -43.68 -3.49 -2.59
C GLU A 339 -43.30 -3.83 -4.04
N TRP A 340 -42.39 -3.06 -4.64
CA TRP A 340 -41.87 -3.33 -5.97
C TRP A 340 -40.69 -4.32 -5.97
N LEU A 341 -39.73 -4.21 -5.05
CA LEU A 341 -38.50 -5.03 -5.05
C LEU A 341 -38.65 -6.42 -4.39
N ALA A 342 -39.42 -6.50 -3.30
CA ALA A 342 -39.40 -7.68 -2.42
C ALA A 342 -40.12 -8.88 -3.06
N PRO A 343 -39.54 -10.08 -2.96
CA PRO A 343 -40.20 -11.29 -3.44
C PRO A 343 -41.31 -11.74 -2.49
N TRP A 344 -42.27 -12.49 -3.02
CA TRP A 344 -43.36 -13.09 -2.23
C TRP A 344 -42.91 -14.30 -1.41
N GLU A 345 -41.88 -15.02 -1.87
CA GLU A 345 -41.36 -16.25 -1.25
C GLU A 345 -39.83 -16.25 -1.28
N SER A 346 -39.19 -16.59 -0.16
CA SER A 346 -37.74 -16.68 0.01
C SER A 346 -37.37 -17.71 1.07
N ASP A 347 -36.30 -18.49 0.85
CA ASP A 347 -35.83 -19.49 1.82
C ASP A 347 -34.62 -18.98 2.63
N CYS A 348 -33.79 -18.13 2.01
CA CYS A 348 -32.58 -17.57 2.61
C CYS A 348 -32.35 -16.13 2.12
N ALA A 349 -31.55 -15.35 2.85
CA ALA A 349 -31.15 -14.01 2.45
C ALA A 349 -29.67 -13.73 2.76
N VAL A 350 -29.01 -13.00 1.84
CA VAL A 350 -27.68 -12.41 2.07
C VAL A 350 -27.88 -10.92 2.34
N GLY A 351 -27.57 -10.49 3.57
CA GLY A 351 -27.69 -9.10 3.99
C GLY A 351 -26.42 -8.30 3.70
N ILE A 352 -26.56 -7.08 3.19
CA ILE A 352 -25.45 -6.17 2.92
C ILE A 352 -25.72 -4.88 3.69
N VAL A 353 -24.81 -4.55 4.59
CA VAL A 353 -24.94 -3.44 5.54
C VAL A 353 -24.05 -2.28 5.09
N ASP A 354 -24.67 -1.18 4.66
CA ASP A 354 -24.02 0.10 4.33
C ASP A 354 -24.47 1.17 5.34
N ILE A 355 -23.65 1.41 6.36
CA ILE A 355 -23.93 2.36 7.46
C ILE A 355 -23.10 3.63 7.27
N HIS A 356 -23.56 4.74 7.89
CA HIS A 356 -22.78 5.97 8.02
C HIS A 356 -21.34 5.71 8.42
N GLY A 357 -20.41 6.37 7.73
CA GLY A 357 -19.04 6.42 8.21
C GLY A 357 -18.95 7.22 9.50
N PHE A 358 -17.86 7.04 10.23
CA PHE A 358 -17.50 7.92 11.35
C PHE A 358 -17.35 9.37 10.85
N GLU A 359 -17.88 10.33 11.61
CA GLU A 359 -17.89 11.76 11.24
C GLU A 359 -17.33 12.63 12.36
N ASP A 360 -16.38 13.48 12.00
CA ASP A 360 -15.93 14.62 12.80
C ASP A 360 -16.00 15.87 11.94
N LEU A 361 -16.98 16.73 12.24
CA LEU A 361 -17.27 17.97 11.54
C LEU A 361 -16.82 19.16 12.40
N GLY A 362 -16.77 20.36 11.82
CA GLY A 362 -16.44 21.58 12.58
C GLY A 362 -17.43 21.87 13.72
N VAL A 363 -18.69 21.43 13.60
CA VAL A 363 -19.72 21.50 14.64
C VAL A 363 -20.43 20.15 14.71
N ASN A 364 -20.20 19.38 15.77
CA ASN A 364 -20.84 18.09 15.98
C ASN A 364 -22.01 18.22 16.97
N SER A 365 -23.17 17.65 16.62
CA SER A 365 -24.38 17.69 17.44
C SER A 365 -24.83 16.28 17.88
N LEU A 366 -26.07 16.15 18.37
CA LEU A 366 -26.62 14.89 18.88
C LEU A 366 -26.63 13.79 17.80
N GLU A 367 -26.84 14.17 16.55
CA GLU A 367 -26.87 13.27 15.40
C GLU A 367 -25.50 12.65 15.15
N GLN A 368 -24.43 13.45 15.17
CA GLN A 368 -23.05 12.95 15.09
C GLN A 368 -22.73 12.04 16.29
N LEU A 369 -23.21 12.37 17.50
CA LEU A 369 -23.03 11.50 18.67
C LEU A 369 -23.68 10.14 18.44
N CYS A 370 -24.91 10.10 17.91
CA CYS A 370 -25.60 8.87 17.55
C CYS A 370 -24.86 8.08 16.44
N ILE A 371 -24.43 8.75 15.36
CA ILE A 371 -23.68 8.12 14.26
C ILE A 371 -22.37 7.52 14.76
N ASN A 372 -21.59 8.27 15.53
CA ASN A 372 -20.30 7.83 16.07
C ASN A 372 -20.50 6.71 17.10
N PHE A 373 -21.56 6.76 17.91
CA PHE A 373 -21.93 5.69 18.83
C PHE A 373 -22.31 4.39 18.09
N ALA A 374 -23.04 4.45 16.97
CA ALA A 374 -23.28 3.27 16.12
C ALA A 374 -21.97 2.70 15.54
N ASN A 375 -21.06 3.57 15.07
CA ASN A 375 -19.76 3.14 14.56
C ASN A 375 -18.91 2.47 15.66
N GLU A 376 -18.92 3.00 16.88
CA GLU A 376 -18.24 2.40 18.05
C GLU A 376 -18.79 1.00 18.36
N HIS A 377 -20.12 0.80 18.24
CA HIS A 377 -20.78 -0.49 18.43
C HIS A 377 -20.39 -1.51 17.37
N LEU A 378 -20.40 -1.11 16.09
CA LEU A 378 -20.00 -1.97 14.97
C LEU A 378 -18.52 -2.32 15.02
N GLN A 379 -17.69 -1.38 15.48
CA GLN A 379 -16.26 -1.59 15.66
C GLN A 379 -15.98 -2.61 16.77
N CYS A 380 -16.69 -2.51 17.90
CA CYS A 380 -16.62 -3.50 18.97
C CYS A 380 -17.10 -4.88 18.50
N PHE A 381 -18.22 -4.94 17.77
CA PHE A 381 -18.71 -6.16 17.15
C PHE A 381 -17.66 -6.78 16.22
N PHE A 382 -17.05 -5.98 15.34
CA PHE A 382 -15.98 -6.46 14.45
C PHE A 382 -14.81 -7.10 15.19
N ILE A 383 -14.27 -6.44 16.23
CA ILE A 383 -13.14 -7.00 17.00
C ILE A 383 -13.55 -8.31 17.65
N GLN A 384 -14.73 -8.36 18.27
CA GLN A 384 -15.25 -9.58 18.90
C GLN A 384 -15.43 -10.73 17.90
N THR A 385 -15.97 -10.44 16.71
CA THR A 385 -16.16 -11.43 15.64
C THR A 385 -14.82 -11.93 15.09
N VAL A 386 -13.85 -11.04 14.84
CA VAL A 386 -12.52 -11.44 14.35
C VAL A 386 -11.78 -12.33 15.34
N ILE A 387 -11.91 -12.04 16.65
CA ILE A 387 -11.39 -12.92 17.70
C ILE A 387 -12.11 -14.27 17.62
N ALA A 388 -13.44 -14.28 17.71
CA ALA A 388 -14.22 -15.52 17.70
C ALA A 388 -13.97 -16.41 16.47
N GLN A 389 -13.85 -15.83 15.27
CA GLN A 389 -13.51 -16.55 14.04
C GLN A 389 -12.11 -17.20 14.10
N GLU A 390 -11.14 -16.49 14.69
CA GLU A 390 -9.78 -17.02 14.86
C GLU A 390 -9.75 -18.16 15.89
N GLU A 391 -10.50 -18.03 17.00
CA GLU A 391 -10.67 -19.06 18.02
C GLU A 391 -11.36 -20.31 17.45
N GLU A 392 -12.39 -20.11 16.62
CA GLU A 392 -13.10 -21.19 15.94
C GLU A 392 -12.17 -21.97 14.99
N GLU A 393 -11.38 -21.28 14.14
CA GLU A 393 -10.45 -21.96 13.23
C GLU A 393 -9.40 -22.77 14.02
N TYR A 394 -8.87 -22.23 15.13
CA TYR A 394 -7.92 -22.96 15.97
C TYR A 394 -8.57 -24.16 16.67
N SER A 395 -9.84 -24.07 17.05
CA SER A 395 -10.61 -25.18 17.60
C SER A 395 -10.86 -26.27 16.56
N GLN A 396 -11.31 -25.89 15.36
CA GLN A 396 -11.55 -26.81 14.23
C GLN A 396 -10.26 -27.55 13.82
N GLU A 397 -9.11 -26.87 13.86
CA GLU A 397 -7.79 -27.44 13.55
C GLU A 397 -7.10 -28.11 14.74
N GLN A 398 -7.75 -28.16 15.91
CA GLN A 398 -7.27 -28.79 17.15
C GLN A 398 -5.89 -28.28 17.59
N LEU A 399 -5.67 -26.97 17.51
CA LEU A 399 -4.43 -26.32 17.92
C LEU A 399 -4.41 -26.09 19.44
N ALA A 400 -3.22 -26.09 20.04
CA ALA A 400 -3.02 -25.67 21.42
C ALA A 400 -2.88 -24.16 21.48
N TRP A 401 -3.92 -23.42 21.84
CA TRP A 401 -3.90 -21.96 21.89
C TRP A 401 -4.44 -21.44 23.23
N ILE A 402 -3.92 -20.30 23.65
CA ILE A 402 -4.40 -19.59 24.84
C ILE A 402 -5.43 -18.56 24.34
N PRO A 403 -6.64 -18.52 24.94
CA PRO A 403 -7.61 -17.47 24.69
C PRO A 403 -6.96 -16.11 24.69
N ILE A 404 -7.07 -15.39 23.57
CA ILE A 404 -6.52 -14.04 23.46
C ILE A 404 -7.25 -13.24 24.53
N SER A 405 -6.51 -12.86 25.58
CA SER A 405 -7.10 -12.24 26.77
C SER A 405 -8.01 -11.10 26.38
N LYS A 406 -9.14 -10.94 27.10
CA LYS A 406 -10.12 -9.84 26.99
C LYS A 406 -9.49 -8.47 27.33
N MET A 407 -8.34 -8.12 26.74
CA MET A 407 -7.67 -6.82 26.90
C MET A 407 -8.49 -5.65 26.34
N TYR A 408 -9.62 -5.93 25.66
CA TYR A 408 -10.56 -4.93 25.16
C TYR A 408 -11.80 -4.79 26.06
N SER A 409 -11.64 -4.96 27.38
CA SER A 409 -12.72 -4.90 28.36
C SER A 409 -13.25 -3.49 28.65
N GLU A 410 -12.51 -2.43 28.30
CA GLU A 410 -12.94 -1.05 28.55
C GLU A 410 -13.36 -0.41 27.23
N SER A 411 -14.63 -0.59 26.88
CA SER A 411 -15.20 0.02 25.69
C SER A 411 -15.75 1.41 26.03
N CYS A 412 -15.51 2.40 25.16
CA CYS A 412 -16.17 3.70 25.22
C CYS A 412 -17.71 3.56 25.21
N LEU A 413 -18.25 2.42 24.77
CA LEU A 413 -19.68 2.12 24.74
C LEU A 413 -20.33 2.13 26.11
N ASP A 414 -19.69 1.57 27.12
CA ASP A 414 -20.25 1.55 28.48
C ASP A 414 -20.32 2.97 29.04
N PHE A 415 -19.31 3.80 28.76
CA PHE A 415 -19.33 5.22 29.09
C PHE A 415 -20.50 5.98 28.41
N ILE A 416 -20.84 5.64 27.17
CA ILE A 416 -21.92 6.33 26.43
C ILE A 416 -23.31 5.82 26.84
N ALA A 417 -23.48 4.51 27.05
CA ALA A 417 -24.80 3.89 27.13
C ALA A 417 -25.09 3.06 28.40
N ALA A 418 -24.09 2.75 29.25
CA ALA A 418 -24.34 1.93 30.43
C ALA A 418 -25.19 2.67 31.48
N LYS A 419 -26.09 1.93 32.14
CA LYS A 419 -26.86 2.43 33.27
C LYS A 419 -26.00 2.39 34.54
N PRO A 420 -26.14 3.34 35.49
CA PRO A 420 -27.14 4.40 35.53
C PRO A 420 -26.68 5.76 34.97
N HIS A 421 -25.38 5.95 34.70
CA HIS A 421 -24.81 7.27 34.43
C HIS A 421 -24.20 7.43 33.03
N GLY A 422 -24.50 6.58 32.05
CA GLY A 422 -24.03 6.79 30.67
C GLY A 422 -24.57 8.10 30.07
N ILE A 423 -23.82 8.74 29.17
CA ILE A 423 -24.20 10.02 28.56
C ILE A 423 -25.63 10.01 27.98
N LEU A 424 -26.00 8.92 27.29
CA LEU A 424 -27.32 8.76 26.70
C LEU A 424 -28.42 8.55 27.75
N CYS A 425 -28.11 7.86 28.86
CA CYS A 425 -29.04 7.72 29.99
C CYS A 425 -29.27 9.06 30.70
N ILE A 426 -28.21 9.82 30.95
CA ILE A 426 -28.31 11.17 31.53
C ILE A 426 -29.16 12.05 30.59
N LEU A 427 -28.98 11.94 29.28
CA LEU A 427 -29.75 12.70 28.31
C LEU A 427 -31.24 12.35 28.38
N ASP A 428 -31.59 11.07 28.39
CA ASP A 428 -32.99 10.61 28.51
C ASP A 428 -33.63 11.05 29.83
N ASP A 429 -32.91 10.90 30.94
CA ASP A 429 -33.38 11.33 32.26
C ASP A 429 -33.62 12.83 32.30
N GLN A 430 -32.69 13.64 31.77
CA GLN A 430 -32.88 15.09 31.67
C GLN A 430 -34.00 15.47 30.70
N THR A 431 -34.18 14.73 29.61
CA THR A 431 -35.23 15.00 28.62
C THR A 431 -36.63 14.87 29.23
N SER A 432 -36.80 13.93 30.16
CA SER A 432 -38.05 13.67 30.87
C SER A 432 -38.42 14.73 31.93
N LEU A 433 -37.46 15.56 32.35
CA LEU A 433 -37.67 16.61 33.34
C LEU A 433 -38.11 17.92 32.66
N ILE A 434 -39.17 18.54 33.19
CA ILE A 434 -39.77 19.75 32.62
C ILE A 434 -38.83 20.96 32.75
N GLN A 435 -38.07 21.05 33.85
CA GLN A 435 -37.18 22.17 34.16
C GLN A 435 -35.72 21.96 33.72
N ALA A 436 -35.39 20.82 33.09
CA ALA A 436 -34.03 20.55 32.65
C ALA A 436 -33.67 21.38 31.41
N THR A 437 -32.41 21.81 31.36
CA THR A 437 -31.82 22.55 30.23
C THR A 437 -30.60 21.81 29.71
N ASP A 438 -30.15 22.13 28.50
CA ASP A 438 -28.91 21.58 27.93
C ASP A 438 -27.70 21.81 28.86
N HIS A 439 -27.71 22.93 29.60
CA HIS A 439 -26.68 23.23 30.58
C HIS A 439 -26.74 22.31 31.82
N THR A 440 -27.93 22.00 32.33
CA THR A 440 -28.06 21.05 33.46
C THR A 440 -27.66 19.64 33.05
N PHE A 441 -27.95 19.25 31.81
CA PHE A 441 -27.44 18.01 31.22
C PHE A 441 -25.90 18.00 31.19
N LEU A 442 -25.28 19.04 30.62
CA LEU A 442 -23.82 19.14 30.53
C LEU A 442 -23.15 19.14 31.91
N GLN A 443 -23.71 19.84 32.90
CA GLN A 443 -23.22 19.84 34.27
C GLN A 443 -23.23 18.44 34.89
N LYS A 444 -24.30 17.66 34.67
CA LYS A 444 -24.37 16.26 35.13
C LYS A 444 -23.32 15.38 34.44
N CYS A 445 -23.12 15.55 33.13
CA CYS A 445 -22.06 14.85 32.42
C CYS A 445 -20.67 15.19 32.99
N HIS A 446 -20.39 16.47 33.26
CA HIS A 446 -19.14 16.90 33.88
C HIS A 446 -18.96 16.33 35.30
N TYR A 447 -20.04 16.26 36.08
CA TYR A 447 -20.02 15.73 37.45
C TYR A 447 -19.71 14.23 37.48
N HIS A 448 -20.41 13.44 36.66
CA HIS A 448 -20.24 11.97 36.66
C HIS A 448 -19.01 11.49 35.91
N HIS A 449 -18.54 12.21 34.88
CA HIS A 449 -17.50 11.73 33.99
C HIS A 449 -16.25 12.60 33.92
N GLY A 450 -16.13 13.65 34.72
CA GLY A 450 -14.96 14.55 34.70
C GLY A 450 -13.62 13.84 34.85
N ASN A 451 -13.58 12.69 35.55
CA ASN A 451 -12.38 11.88 35.78
C ASN A 451 -12.25 10.66 34.84
N SER A 452 -13.19 10.46 33.92
CA SER A 452 -13.17 9.32 32.99
C SER A 452 -12.07 9.50 31.93
N PRO A 453 -11.31 8.44 31.56
CA PRO A 453 -10.30 8.54 30.51
C PRO A 453 -10.90 8.88 29.14
N TRP A 454 -12.18 8.53 28.93
CA TRP A 454 -12.95 8.71 27.69
C TRP A 454 -13.60 10.08 27.55
N TYR A 455 -13.58 10.90 28.60
CA TYR A 455 -14.23 12.20 28.64
C TYR A 455 -13.21 13.32 28.80
N THR A 456 -13.44 14.46 28.15
CA THR A 456 -12.60 15.64 28.36
C THR A 456 -13.48 16.87 28.52
N LYS A 457 -13.33 17.54 29.66
CA LYS A 457 -13.99 18.80 29.99
C LYS A 457 -13.25 19.96 29.29
N PRO A 458 -13.97 20.91 28.66
CA PRO A 458 -13.33 22.08 28.06
C PRO A 458 -12.64 22.94 29.13
N ARG A 459 -11.51 23.56 28.79
CA ARG A 459 -10.76 24.44 29.70
C ARG A 459 -11.52 25.73 30.03
N LEU A 460 -12.33 26.21 29.08
CA LEU A 460 -13.26 27.33 29.24
C LEU A 460 -14.68 26.77 29.40
N PRO A 461 -15.60 27.47 30.09
CA PRO A 461 -17.01 27.06 30.25
C PRO A 461 -17.79 27.24 28.94
N LEU A 462 -17.39 26.49 27.92
CA LEU A 462 -18.09 26.37 26.66
C LEU A 462 -19.16 25.29 26.78
N PRO A 463 -20.32 25.40 26.09
CA PRO A 463 -21.40 24.42 26.14
C PRO A 463 -21.08 23.19 25.27
N VAL A 464 -19.93 22.57 25.52
CA VAL A 464 -19.37 21.45 24.75
C VAL A 464 -18.79 20.39 25.67
N PHE A 465 -18.72 19.15 25.18
CA PHE A 465 -17.94 18.09 25.80
C PHE A 465 -17.20 17.28 24.74
N THR A 466 -16.09 16.65 25.12
CA THR A 466 -15.31 15.83 24.19
C THR A 466 -15.33 14.37 24.62
N VAL A 467 -15.62 13.48 23.67
CA VAL A 467 -15.56 12.02 23.86
C VAL A 467 -14.39 11.48 23.05
N LYS A 468 -13.58 10.62 23.66
CA LYS A 468 -12.50 9.90 22.97
C LYS A 468 -13.06 8.61 22.38
N HIS A 469 -13.41 8.65 21.10
CA HIS A 469 -13.85 7.48 20.34
C HIS A 469 -12.65 6.65 19.87
N TYR A 470 -12.91 5.44 19.35
CA TYR A 470 -11.86 4.62 18.70
C TYR A 470 -11.16 5.36 17.54
N ALA A 471 -11.86 6.28 16.87
CA ALA A 471 -11.34 7.06 15.75
C ALA A 471 -10.74 8.43 16.14
N GLY A 472 -10.62 8.70 17.44
CA GLY A 472 -10.08 9.96 17.97
C GLY A 472 -11.07 10.78 18.81
N PRO A 473 -10.61 11.91 19.37
CA PRO A 473 -11.44 12.79 20.19
C PRO A 473 -12.41 13.61 19.32
N VAL A 474 -13.70 13.56 19.63
CA VAL A 474 -14.74 14.37 18.97
C VAL A 474 -15.39 15.29 19.98
N THR A 475 -15.47 16.58 19.66
CA THR A 475 -16.12 17.60 20.50
C THR A 475 -17.55 17.84 20.05
N TYR A 476 -18.51 17.64 20.95
CA TYR A 476 -19.94 17.81 20.72
C TYR A 476 -20.47 19.09 21.37
N GLN A 477 -21.26 19.86 20.63
CA GLN A 477 -21.98 21.04 21.11
C GLN A 477 -23.37 20.67 21.61
N VAL A 478 -23.66 20.99 22.87
CA VAL A 478 -24.87 20.53 23.58
C VAL A 478 -26.14 21.31 23.19
N HIS A 479 -26.02 22.32 22.34
CA HIS A 479 -27.13 23.18 21.96
C HIS A 479 -28.31 22.39 21.39
N LYS A 480 -29.49 22.56 22.01
CA LYS A 480 -30.77 21.90 21.71
C LYS A 480 -30.73 20.36 21.82
N PHE A 481 -29.82 19.77 22.59
CA PHE A 481 -29.77 18.32 22.79
C PHE A 481 -31.08 17.77 23.36
N LEU A 482 -31.63 18.40 24.40
CA LEU A 482 -32.88 17.96 25.00
C LEU A 482 -34.06 18.07 24.01
N ASN A 483 -34.15 19.16 23.26
CA ASN A 483 -35.22 19.35 22.27
C ASN A 483 -35.12 18.34 21.13
N LYS A 484 -33.90 18.08 20.64
CA LYS A 484 -33.65 17.06 19.61
C LYS A 484 -33.99 15.65 20.10
N ASN A 485 -33.74 15.35 21.37
CA ASN A 485 -34.06 14.04 21.95
C ASN A 485 -35.56 13.84 22.21
N ARG A 486 -36.34 14.91 22.33
CA ARG A 486 -37.83 14.89 22.38
C ARG A 486 -38.39 14.57 20.98
N ASP A 487 -38.21 13.33 20.50
CA ASP A 487 -38.81 12.80 19.26
C ASP A 487 -40.31 12.49 19.44
N GLN A 488 -41.08 13.51 19.89
CA GLN A 488 -42.52 13.40 20.12
C GLN A 488 -43.29 14.07 18.98
N LEU A 489 -44.10 13.25 18.30
CA LEU A 489 -45.11 13.72 17.36
C LEU A 489 -46.26 14.33 18.17
N ARG A 490 -46.56 15.61 17.90
CA ARG A 490 -47.68 16.29 18.55
C ARG A 490 -49.01 15.64 18.10
N PRO A 491 -49.89 15.21 19.03
CA PRO A 491 -51.15 14.56 18.67
C PRO A 491 -52.02 15.42 17.75
N GLU A 492 -52.00 16.73 17.94
CA GLU A 492 -52.73 17.70 17.11
C GLU A 492 -52.29 17.63 15.64
N VAL A 493 -50.99 17.49 15.40
CA VAL A 493 -50.39 17.39 14.08
C VAL A 493 -50.82 16.08 13.39
N LEU A 494 -50.86 14.97 14.15
CA LEU A 494 -51.36 13.70 13.65
C LEU A 494 -52.85 13.78 13.29
N ASP A 495 -53.66 14.44 14.12
CA ASP A 495 -55.09 14.62 13.87
C ASP A 495 -55.34 15.42 12.59
N ILE A 496 -54.67 16.57 12.42
CA ILE A 496 -54.83 17.45 11.26
C ILE A 496 -54.48 16.72 9.95
N PHE A 497 -53.28 16.13 9.88
CA PHE A 497 -52.82 15.52 8.64
C PHE A 497 -53.50 14.19 8.33
N SER A 498 -54.00 13.45 9.34
CA SER A 498 -54.80 12.24 9.11
C SER A 498 -56.12 12.53 8.36
N GLN A 499 -56.61 13.77 8.43
CA GLN A 499 -57.84 14.25 7.78
C GLN A 499 -57.57 15.04 6.49
N SER A 500 -56.32 15.12 6.03
CA SER A 500 -55.98 15.78 4.76
C SER A 500 -56.79 15.19 3.60
N ARG A 501 -57.21 16.03 2.65
CA ARG A 501 -57.85 15.54 1.41
C ARG A 501 -56.84 14.93 0.43
N LEU A 502 -55.55 15.17 0.65
CA LEU A 502 -54.47 14.61 -0.15
C LEU A 502 -54.20 13.18 0.31
N LYS A 503 -54.56 12.20 -0.53
CA LYS A 503 -54.63 10.77 -0.17
C LYS A 503 -53.33 10.23 0.42
N VAL A 504 -52.19 10.63 -0.13
CA VAL A 504 -50.85 10.21 0.35
C VAL A 504 -50.61 10.68 1.79
N VAL A 505 -50.81 11.97 2.07
CA VAL A 505 -50.64 12.53 3.43
C VAL A 505 -51.60 11.89 4.41
N SER A 506 -52.89 11.79 4.05
CA SER A 506 -53.89 11.14 4.92
C SER A 506 -53.51 9.71 5.27
N TYR A 507 -53.13 8.89 4.29
CA TYR A 507 -52.73 7.50 4.49
C TYR A 507 -51.53 7.37 5.43
N ILE A 508 -50.48 8.15 5.17
CA ILE A 508 -49.22 8.07 5.93
C ILE A 508 -49.45 8.48 7.39
N PHE A 509 -50.22 9.55 7.64
CA PHE A 509 -50.50 10.02 8.99
C PHE A 509 -51.53 9.17 9.75
N GLN A 510 -52.48 8.52 9.06
CA GLN A 510 -53.36 7.52 9.68
C GLN A 510 -52.57 6.31 10.19
N LYS A 511 -51.61 5.81 9.40
CA LYS A 511 -50.72 4.73 9.80
C LYS A 511 -49.84 5.13 11.00
N ALA A 512 -49.28 6.34 10.99
CA ALA A 512 -48.49 6.87 12.10
C ALA A 512 -49.33 7.03 13.39
N LYS A 513 -50.57 7.53 13.26
CA LYS A 513 -51.52 7.68 14.38
C LYS A 513 -51.89 6.33 14.99
N ALA A 514 -52.13 5.30 14.17
CA ALA A 514 -52.41 3.95 14.66
C ALA A 514 -51.24 3.36 15.46
N ALA A 515 -50.00 3.50 14.95
CA ALA A 515 -48.80 3.05 15.64
C ALA A 515 -48.59 3.78 16.98
N TYR A 516 -48.85 5.09 17.02
CA TYR A 516 -48.78 5.91 18.23
C TYR A 516 -49.79 5.48 19.30
N SER A 517 -51.04 5.19 18.91
CA SER A 517 -52.07 4.70 19.83
C SER A 517 -51.72 3.34 20.44
N GLN A 518 -51.21 2.39 19.64
CA GLN A 518 -50.80 1.06 20.12
C GLN A 518 -49.68 1.13 21.18
N GLN A 519 -48.69 2.01 20.98
CA GLN A 519 -47.60 2.20 21.97
C GLN A 519 -48.13 2.75 23.30
N ARG A 520 -49.14 3.63 23.25
CA ARG A 520 -49.74 4.23 24.45
C ARG A 520 -50.56 3.24 25.28
N GLU A 521 -51.26 2.31 24.62
CA GLU A 521 -52.04 1.26 25.27
C GLU A 521 -51.16 0.19 25.94
N LEU A 522 -50.06 -0.20 25.30
CA LEU A 522 -49.08 -1.14 25.86
C LEU A 522 -48.39 -0.58 27.11
N GLY A 523 -48.09 0.73 27.13
CA GLY A 523 -47.49 1.41 28.28
C GLY A 523 -48.41 1.58 29.49
N ALA A 524 -49.73 1.51 29.31
CA ALA A 524 -50.70 1.72 30.39
C ALA A 524 -50.96 0.47 31.26
N ARG A 525 -50.53 -0.73 30.84
CA ARG A 525 -50.77 -1.99 31.56
C ARG A 525 -49.71 -2.35 32.63
N GLY A 526 -48.62 -1.60 32.74
CA GLY A 526 -47.60 -1.78 33.77
C GLY A 526 -47.92 -1.00 35.07
N LYS A 527 -48.28 -1.71 36.16
CA LYS A 527 -48.45 -1.08 37.48
C LYS A 527 -47.10 -0.53 37.99
N GLY A 528 -46.99 0.79 38.14
CA GLY A 528 -46.13 1.41 39.16
C GLY A 528 -44.85 2.16 38.74
N LEU A 529 -44.43 2.13 37.47
CA LEU A 529 -43.33 2.99 36.98
C LEU A 529 -43.86 3.92 35.90
N LYS A 530 -43.58 5.22 36.03
CA LYS A 530 -43.93 6.24 35.02
C LYS A 530 -43.53 5.71 33.63
N PRO A 531 -44.43 5.78 32.62
CA PRO A 531 -44.08 5.36 31.26
C PRO A 531 -42.88 6.19 30.81
N GLN A 532 -41.74 5.52 30.61
CA GLN A 532 -40.53 6.15 30.09
C GLN A 532 -40.88 6.64 28.69
N ALA A 533 -40.94 7.95 28.49
CA ALA A 533 -41.25 8.52 27.18
C ALA A 533 -40.21 8.04 26.17
N SER A 534 -40.64 7.46 25.05
CA SER A 534 -39.74 6.96 24.00
C SER A 534 -38.99 8.15 23.35
N THR A 535 -37.80 8.44 23.83
CA THR A 535 -36.91 9.46 23.28
C THR A 535 -36.28 9.02 21.95
N LEU A 536 -35.69 9.96 21.21
CA LEU A 536 -34.94 9.64 20.00
C LEU A 536 -33.84 8.62 20.29
N VAL A 537 -33.07 8.88 21.34
CA VAL A 537 -31.90 8.08 21.74
C VAL A 537 -32.30 6.69 22.23
N SER A 538 -33.39 6.54 22.97
CA SER A 538 -33.88 5.21 23.38
C SER A 538 -34.33 4.36 22.20
N LYS A 539 -35.10 4.93 21.26
CA LYS A 539 -35.47 4.25 20.01
C LYS A 539 -34.24 3.87 19.18
N PHE A 540 -33.27 4.78 19.11
CA PHE A 540 -31.98 4.58 18.46
C PHE A 540 -31.23 3.40 19.08
N GLN A 541 -31.07 3.40 20.41
CA GLN A 541 -30.38 2.34 21.13
C GLN A 541 -31.05 0.98 20.91
N GLN A 542 -32.38 0.93 20.96
CA GLN A 542 -33.14 -0.29 20.69
C GLN A 542 -32.90 -0.80 19.26
N SER A 543 -33.00 0.06 18.25
CA SER A 543 -32.78 -0.30 16.85
C SER A 543 -31.36 -0.83 16.61
N LEU A 544 -30.35 -0.20 17.22
CA LEU A 544 -28.95 -0.63 17.12
C LEU A 544 -28.70 -1.96 17.85
N GLN A 545 -29.35 -2.18 18.99
CA GLN A 545 -29.31 -3.45 19.72
C GLN A 545 -29.96 -4.57 18.90
N ASP A 546 -31.11 -4.31 18.28
CA ASP A 546 -31.79 -5.27 17.40
C ASP A 546 -30.93 -5.64 16.19
N LEU A 547 -30.30 -4.65 15.55
CA LEU A 547 -29.36 -4.88 14.45
C LEU A 547 -28.16 -5.71 14.90
N THR A 548 -27.51 -5.32 16.00
CA THR A 548 -26.33 -6.03 16.51
C THR A 548 -26.68 -7.46 16.95
N ALA A 549 -27.88 -7.68 17.51
CA ALA A 549 -28.36 -8.99 17.87
C ALA A 549 -28.59 -9.90 16.65
N LYS A 550 -29.10 -9.34 15.53
CA LYS A 550 -29.19 -10.06 14.25
C LYS A 550 -27.81 -10.41 13.71
N LEU A 551 -26.89 -9.45 13.70
CA LEU A 551 -25.52 -9.66 13.22
C LEU A 551 -24.75 -10.71 14.05
N ARG A 552 -24.96 -10.78 15.37
CA ARG A 552 -24.32 -11.77 16.25
C ARG A 552 -24.80 -13.21 16.03
N LYS A 553 -26.01 -13.42 15.52
CA LYS A 553 -26.56 -14.76 15.21
C LYS A 553 -26.15 -15.27 13.83
N SER A 554 -25.49 -14.42 13.06
CA SER A 554 -25.24 -14.62 11.65
C SER A 554 -23.74 -14.66 11.38
N HIS A 555 -23.33 -15.23 10.26
CA HIS A 555 -21.94 -15.20 9.85
C HIS A 555 -21.64 -13.88 9.12
N ALA A 556 -20.61 -13.16 9.55
CA ALA A 556 -20.32 -11.80 9.10
C ALA A 556 -19.01 -11.72 8.30
N PHE A 557 -19.09 -11.15 7.10
CA PHE A 557 -17.95 -10.78 6.26
C PHE A 557 -17.68 -9.28 6.38
N PHE A 558 -16.42 -8.87 6.38
CA PHE A 558 -16.04 -7.48 6.58
C PHE A 558 -15.32 -6.88 5.39
N ILE A 559 -15.81 -5.73 4.93
CA ILE A 559 -15.16 -4.90 3.92
C ILE A 559 -14.82 -3.55 4.55
N ARG A 560 -13.53 -3.20 4.53
CA ARG A 560 -12.98 -1.96 5.06
C ARG A 560 -12.58 -1.04 3.92
N CYS A 561 -13.37 0.00 3.70
CA CYS A 561 -13.15 1.02 2.69
C CYS A 561 -12.26 2.16 3.22
N ILE A 562 -11.25 2.55 2.45
CA ILE A 562 -10.27 3.59 2.79
C ILE A 562 -10.26 4.66 1.70
N THR A 563 -10.24 5.91 2.12
CA THR A 563 -10.09 7.07 1.22
C THR A 563 -8.59 7.39 1.05
N PRO A 564 -8.01 7.40 -0.15
CA PRO A 564 -6.57 7.57 -0.32
C PRO A 564 -6.07 9.01 -0.08
N ASN A 565 -6.93 10.03 -0.24
CA ASN A 565 -6.58 11.43 0.00
C ASN A 565 -7.84 12.27 0.29
N PRO A 566 -7.75 13.35 1.08
CA PRO A 566 -8.90 14.20 1.42
C PRO A 566 -9.43 15.02 0.23
N GLN A 567 -8.61 15.30 -0.79
CA GLN A 567 -8.99 16.10 -1.97
C GLN A 567 -9.82 15.32 -3.01
N LYS A 568 -9.99 14.01 -2.84
CA LYS A 568 -10.72 13.10 -3.75
C LYS A 568 -10.13 13.04 -5.16
N LEU A 569 -8.81 13.16 -5.27
CA LEU A 569 -8.10 13.10 -6.54
C LEU A 569 -7.65 11.68 -6.85
N SER A 570 -7.70 11.30 -8.13
CA SER A 570 -7.19 9.99 -8.57
C SER A 570 -5.66 9.92 -8.50
N ASN A 571 -5.11 8.72 -8.33
CA ASN A 571 -3.66 8.44 -8.27
C ASN A 571 -2.87 9.12 -7.13
N ILE A 572 -3.52 9.86 -6.22
CA ILE A 572 -2.87 10.46 -5.05
C ILE A 572 -3.11 9.59 -3.83
N PHE A 573 -2.03 9.24 -3.13
CA PHE A 573 -2.08 8.47 -1.88
C PHE A 573 -1.39 9.25 -0.77
N ASP A 574 -2.19 9.87 0.10
CA ASP A 574 -1.73 10.59 1.28
C ASP A 574 -1.42 9.59 2.41
N VAL A 575 -0.13 9.56 2.78
CA VAL A 575 0.43 8.61 3.74
C VAL A 575 -0.12 8.88 5.14
N GLU A 576 -0.18 10.13 5.59
CA GLU A 576 -0.62 10.47 6.94
C GLU A 576 -2.13 10.25 7.09
N TYR A 577 -2.89 10.65 6.07
CA TYR A 577 -4.33 10.50 6.05
C TYR A 577 -4.76 9.02 6.04
N VAL A 578 -4.12 8.18 5.22
CA VAL A 578 -4.41 6.74 5.22
C VAL A 578 -3.93 6.06 6.50
N THR A 579 -2.80 6.49 7.07
CA THR A 579 -2.31 5.94 8.36
C THR A 579 -3.31 6.21 9.48
N CYS A 580 -3.85 7.42 9.54
CA CYS A 580 -4.90 7.79 10.49
C CYS A 580 -6.12 6.85 10.36
N GLN A 581 -6.60 6.62 9.14
CA GLN A 581 -7.72 5.71 8.89
C GLN A 581 -7.42 4.26 9.27
N LEU A 582 -6.20 3.76 9.02
CA LEU A 582 -5.81 2.38 9.37
C LEU A 582 -5.78 2.15 10.88
N ARG A 583 -5.37 3.15 11.66
CA ARG A 583 -5.43 3.12 13.13
C ARG A 583 -6.86 3.06 13.62
N HIS A 584 -7.76 3.77 12.97
CA HIS A 584 -9.15 3.84 13.39
C HIS A 584 -9.96 2.65 12.85
N SER A 585 -9.60 2.03 11.73
CA SER A 585 -10.44 1.01 11.09
C SER A 585 -10.48 -0.35 11.79
N GLY A 586 -9.73 -0.58 12.88
CA GLY A 586 -9.59 -1.91 13.50
C GLY A 586 -8.67 -2.87 12.75
N ILE A 587 -8.06 -2.41 11.66
CA ILE A 587 -7.28 -3.28 10.78
C ILE A 587 -5.97 -3.68 11.46
N LEU A 588 -5.32 -2.72 12.14
CA LEU A 588 -4.06 -2.99 12.84
C LEU A 588 -4.27 -3.95 14.00
N GLU A 589 -5.39 -3.83 14.71
CA GLU A 589 -5.84 -4.73 15.78
C GLU A 589 -6.11 -6.13 15.24
N ALA A 590 -6.85 -6.25 14.12
CA ALA A 590 -7.09 -7.53 13.47
C ALA A 590 -5.78 -8.22 13.01
N ILE A 591 -4.84 -7.45 12.46
CA ILE A 591 -3.50 -7.95 12.11
C ILE A 591 -2.74 -8.35 13.37
N HIS A 592 -2.84 -7.58 14.44
CA HIS A 592 -2.16 -7.85 15.70
C HIS A 592 -2.67 -9.15 16.33
N ILE A 593 -3.99 -9.34 16.41
CA ILE A 593 -4.67 -10.57 16.86
C ILE A 593 -4.11 -11.79 16.10
N ARG A 594 -4.04 -11.70 14.76
CA ARG A 594 -3.49 -12.78 13.93
C ARG A 594 -1.98 -12.98 14.05
N LYS A 595 -1.23 -11.92 14.35
CA LYS A 595 0.22 -11.97 14.54
C LYS A 595 0.60 -12.66 15.85
N GLU A 596 -0.19 -12.44 16.92
CA GLU A 596 0.01 -13.12 18.20
C GLU A 596 -0.22 -14.64 18.09
N GLY A 597 -1.20 -15.04 17.27
CA GLY A 597 -1.43 -16.42 16.86
C GLY A 597 -0.46 -16.91 15.78
N TYR A 598 -1.01 -17.48 14.71
CA TYR A 598 -0.25 -18.08 13.60
C TYR A 598 -0.65 -17.44 12.25
N PRO A 599 0.06 -16.38 11.81
CA PRO A 599 -0.33 -15.59 10.65
C PRO A 599 -0.12 -16.30 9.30
N VAL A 600 0.76 -17.31 9.26
CA VAL A 600 1.07 -18.06 8.02
C VAL A 600 0.41 -19.43 8.11
N ARG A 601 -0.59 -19.65 7.24
CA ARG A 601 -1.37 -20.89 7.18
C ARG A 601 -1.24 -21.52 5.81
N LEU A 602 -0.83 -22.78 5.75
CA LEU A 602 -0.62 -23.50 4.50
C LEU A 602 -1.30 -24.87 4.56
N PRO A 603 -2.17 -25.25 3.61
CA PRO A 603 -2.68 -26.62 3.51
C PRO A 603 -1.53 -27.62 3.48
N LEU A 604 -1.69 -28.77 4.15
CA LEU A 604 -0.64 -29.80 4.29
C LEU A 604 -0.03 -30.18 2.93
N GLN A 605 -0.86 -30.43 1.92
CA GLN A 605 -0.41 -30.74 0.56
C GLN A 605 0.44 -29.62 -0.07
N LYS A 606 -0.01 -28.36 0.02
CA LYS A 606 0.71 -27.21 -0.54
C LYS A 606 2.05 -27.01 0.19
N PHE A 607 2.07 -27.24 1.50
CA PHE A 607 3.30 -27.19 2.29
C PHE A 607 4.28 -28.27 1.84
N LEU A 608 3.85 -29.52 1.69
CA LEU A 608 4.70 -30.62 1.24
C LEU A 608 5.18 -30.47 -0.20
N ALA A 609 4.32 -30.01 -1.10
CA ALA A 609 4.69 -29.77 -2.50
C ALA A 609 5.83 -28.74 -2.61
N ARG A 610 5.84 -27.73 -1.73
CA ARG A 610 6.89 -26.70 -1.71
C ARG A 610 8.11 -27.12 -0.90
N TYR A 611 7.93 -27.58 0.33
CA TYR A 611 9.03 -27.78 1.29
C TYR A 611 9.41 -29.24 1.54
N GLY A 612 8.70 -30.21 0.96
CA GLY A 612 8.92 -31.63 1.22
C GLY A 612 10.34 -32.12 0.92
N LEU A 613 11.04 -31.49 -0.05
CA LEU A 613 12.44 -31.79 -0.37
C LEU A 613 13.44 -31.39 0.73
N LEU A 614 13.02 -30.59 1.70
CA LEU A 614 13.85 -30.18 2.84
C LEU A 614 13.92 -31.24 3.94
N ALA A 615 13.06 -32.27 3.92
CA ALA A 615 13.02 -33.33 4.93
C ALA A 615 14.28 -34.25 4.97
N GLY A 616 15.25 -34.06 4.06
CA GLY A 616 16.50 -34.81 4.03
C GLY A 616 16.39 -36.27 3.54
N ARG A 617 15.31 -36.98 3.84
CA ARG A 617 15.00 -38.35 3.35
C ARG A 617 13.75 -38.34 2.47
N ARG A 618 13.80 -39.09 1.35
CA ARG A 618 12.60 -39.43 0.56
C ARG A 618 11.78 -40.43 1.36
N HIS A 619 10.76 -39.94 2.05
CA HIS A 619 9.78 -40.77 2.71
C HIS A 619 8.57 -40.95 1.78
N SER A 620 8.61 -41.98 0.95
CA SER A 620 7.45 -42.40 0.16
C SER A 620 6.47 -43.14 1.07
N GLY A 621 5.35 -42.50 1.43
CA GLY A 621 4.21 -43.18 2.08
C GLY A 621 3.85 -42.76 3.51
N LEU A 622 4.38 -41.66 4.05
CA LEU A 622 3.91 -41.10 5.33
C LEU A 622 2.61 -40.30 5.14
N GLU A 623 1.77 -40.25 6.17
CA GLU A 623 0.62 -39.35 6.20
C GLU A 623 1.09 -37.89 6.03
N GLU A 624 0.29 -37.05 5.36
CA GLU A 624 0.67 -35.68 5.02
C GLU A 624 1.12 -34.85 6.25
N ARG A 625 0.52 -35.14 7.41
CA ARG A 625 0.83 -34.53 8.70
C ARG A 625 2.24 -34.88 9.19
N GLU A 626 2.63 -36.15 9.10
CA GLU A 626 3.94 -36.64 9.52
C GLU A 626 5.04 -36.12 8.59
N GLY A 627 4.77 -36.05 7.29
CA GLY A 627 5.68 -35.41 6.34
C GLY A 627 5.94 -33.94 6.67
N CYS A 628 4.89 -33.19 7.03
CA CYS A 628 5.03 -31.79 7.46
C CYS A 628 5.85 -31.68 8.74
N ALA A 629 5.59 -32.56 9.72
CA ALA A 629 6.34 -32.62 10.98
C ALA A 629 7.83 -32.93 10.76
N ALA A 630 8.16 -33.82 9.82
CA ALA A 630 9.54 -34.17 9.49
C ALA A 630 10.30 -32.96 8.90
N VAL A 631 9.67 -32.21 7.99
CA VAL A 631 10.26 -30.98 7.43
C VAL A 631 10.49 -29.94 8.53
N LEU A 632 9.49 -29.69 9.37
CA LEU A 632 9.55 -28.67 10.40
C LEU A 632 10.55 -29.01 11.50
N SER A 633 10.59 -30.26 11.96
CA SER A 633 11.59 -30.72 12.92
C SER A 633 13.02 -30.64 12.38
N HIS A 634 13.23 -30.91 11.09
CA HIS A 634 14.55 -30.80 10.47
C HIS A 634 15.03 -29.35 10.29
N VAL A 635 14.13 -28.44 9.91
CA VAL A 635 14.49 -27.05 9.59
C VAL A 635 14.42 -26.12 10.80
N VAL A 636 13.40 -26.27 11.64
CA VAL A 636 13.09 -25.39 12.77
C VAL A 636 13.51 -26.01 14.11
N GLY A 637 13.39 -27.34 14.26
CA GLY A 637 13.68 -28.06 15.52
C GLY A 637 12.43 -28.36 16.36
N ASN A 638 12.49 -29.39 17.22
CA ASN A 638 11.42 -29.82 18.13
C ASN A 638 11.84 -29.61 19.60
N PRO A 639 11.00 -29.07 20.52
CA PRO A 639 9.73 -28.34 20.34
C PRO A 639 9.93 -26.82 20.19
N SER A 640 9.07 -26.15 19.42
CA SER A 640 9.14 -24.70 19.21
C SER A 640 7.76 -24.07 19.13
N ASP A 641 7.51 -23.00 19.88
CA ASP A 641 6.28 -22.18 19.82
C ASP A 641 6.05 -21.50 18.46
N LEU A 642 6.99 -21.68 17.52
CA LEU A 642 7.01 -21.06 16.22
C LEU A 642 6.13 -21.78 15.19
N TYR A 643 5.66 -23.00 15.45
CA TYR A 643 4.73 -23.68 14.55
C TYR A 643 3.77 -24.63 15.29
N GLN A 644 2.63 -24.91 14.66
CA GLN A 644 1.74 -26.01 15.02
C GLN A 644 1.20 -26.67 13.75
N ILE A 645 0.81 -27.94 13.87
CA ILE A 645 0.28 -28.73 12.77
C ILE A 645 -1.15 -29.13 13.13
N GLY A 646 -2.10 -28.50 12.45
CA GLY A 646 -3.51 -28.80 12.59
C GLY A 646 -3.91 -30.09 11.90
N VAL A 647 -5.21 -30.24 11.67
CA VAL A 647 -5.80 -31.39 10.97
C VAL A 647 -5.60 -31.26 9.46
N THR A 648 -5.80 -30.07 8.89
CA THR A 648 -5.74 -29.84 7.44
C THR A 648 -4.65 -28.86 7.00
N LYS A 649 -4.15 -28.03 7.93
CA LYS A 649 -3.18 -26.96 7.65
C LYS A 649 -1.98 -26.97 8.60
N VAL A 650 -0.86 -26.45 8.12
CA VAL A 650 0.31 -26.07 8.90
C VAL A 650 0.21 -24.60 9.28
N PHE A 651 0.39 -24.31 10.57
CA PHE A 651 0.34 -22.97 11.17
C PHE A 651 1.75 -22.55 11.58
N LEU A 652 2.23 -21.42 11.06
CA LEU A 652 3.61 -20.95 11.23
C LEU A 652 3.63 -19.50 11.72
N LYS A 653 4.57 -19.21 12.63
CA LYS A 653 5.01 -17.84 12.91
C LYS A 653 6.01 -17.37 11.84
N GLU A 654 6.13 -16.06 11.68
CA GLU A 654 6.98 -15.46 10.64
C GLU A 654 8.43 -15.93 10.70
N LYS A 655 8.98 -16.10 11.91
CA LYS A 655 10.35 -16.63 12.11
C LYS A 655 10.51 -18.04 11.53
N ALA A 656 9.54 -18.94 11.73
CA ALA A 656 9.59 -20.30 11.17
C ALA A 656 9.51 -20.27 9.63
N ARG A 657 8.64 -19.43 9.07
CA ARG A 657 8.56 -19.22 7.62
C ARG A 657 9.89 -18.74 7.04
N GLN A 658 10.53 -17.75 7.66
CA GLN A 658 11.82 -17.23 7.18
C GLN A 658 12.92 -18.29 7.20
N LEU A 659 12.95 -19.17 8.21
CA LEU A 659 13.90 -20.30 8.24
C LEU A 659 13.64 -21.30 7.11
N LEU A 660 12.38 -21.63 6.84
CA LEU A 660 11.98 -22.50 5.73
C LEU A 660 12.39 -21.90 4.37
N GLU A 661 12.09 -20.63 4.13
CA GLU A 661 12.43 -19.96 2.87
C GLU A 661 13.96 -19.82 2.69
N ARG A 662 14.71 -19.53 3.76
CA ARG A 662 16.18 -19.51 3.71
C ARG A 662 16.75 -20.86 3.29
N ARG A 663 16.32 -21.95 3.91
CA ARG A 663 16.77 -23.31 3.56
C ARG A 663 16.32 -23.72 2.16
N TRP A 664 15.11 -23.33 1.77
CA TRP A 664 14.59 -23.54 0.42
C TRP A 664 15.44 -22.83 -0.64
N ASN A 665 15.72 -21.54 -0.46
CA ASN A 665 16.55 -20.75 -1.37
C ASN A 665 17.98 -21.28 -1.47
N GLN A 666 18.57 -21.73 -0.36
CA GLN A 666 19.88 -22.39 -0.36
C GLN A 666 19.87 -23.69 -1.20
N ARG A 667 18.83 -24.52 -1.02
CA ARG A 667 18.67 -25.77 -1.79
C ARG A 667 18.46 -25.50 -3.28
N GLN A 668 17.63 -24.51 -3.62
CA GLN A 668 17.41 -24.10 -5.01
C GLN A 668 18.69 -23.57 -5.65
N SER A 669 19.43 -22.70 -4.95
CA SER A 669 20.70 -22.16 -5.43
C SER A 669 21.70 -23.29 -5.69
N TRP A 670 21.85 -24.22 -4.76
CA TRP A 670 22.72 -25.40 -4.93
C TRP A 670 22.31 -26.28 -6.12
N ALA A 671 21.01 -26.52 -6.30
CA ALA A 671 20.49 -27.30 -7.43
C ALA A 671 20.74 -26.60 -8.78
N ILE A 672 20.49 -25.29 -8.86
CA ILE A 672 20.73 -24.48 -10.06
C ILE A 672 22.22 -24.48 -10.41
N VAL A 673 23.11 -24.25 -9.44
CA VAL A 673 24.57 -24.29 -9.65
C VAL A 673 25.01 -25.68 -10.13
N THR A 674 24.45 -26.75 -9.58
CA THR A 674 24.76 -28.13 -10.02
C THR A 674 24.31 -28.39 -11.46
N LEU A 675 23.11 -27.95 -11.83
CA LEU A 675 22.60 -28.02 -13.20
C LEU A 675 23.46 -27.21 -14.16
N GLN A 676 23.77 -25.96 -13.81
CA GLN A 676 24.63 -25.08 -14.60
C GLN A 676 26.02 -25.70 -14.80
N ARG A 677 26.63 -26.26 -13.75
CA ARG A 677 27.93 -26.95 -13.82
C ARG A 677 27.89 -28.13 -14.80
N ASN A 678 26.88 -28.99 -14.68
CA ASN A 678 26.75 -30.17 -15.55
C ASN A 678 26.45 -29.77 -17.00
N PHE A 679 25.61 -28.76 -17.22
CA PHE A 679 25.27 -28.26 -18.54
C PHE A 679 26.46 -27.59 -19.23
N ARG A 680 27.19 -26.72 -18.51
CA ARG A 680 28.45 -26.11 -19.00
C ARG A 680 29.49 -27.19 -19.35
N ARG A 681 29.63 -28.23 -18.51
CA ARG A 681 30.51 -29.39 -18.79
C ARG A 681 30.10 -30.14 -20.05
N LEU A 682 28.81 -30.41 -20.22
CA LEU A 682 28.26 -31.09 -21.41
C LEU A 682 28.54 -30.27 -22.68
N LEU A 683 28.25 -28.97 -22.66
CA LEU A 683 28.50 -28.05 -23.77
C LEU A 683 29.99 -28.00 -24.14
N ARG A 684 30.88 -27.85 -23.16
CA ARG A 684 32.34 -27.83 -23.39
C ARG A 684 32.84 -29.15 -23.97
N ARG A 685 32.39 -30.30 -23.45
CA ARG A 685 32.73 -31.63 -24.00
C ARG A 685 32.24 -31.82 -25.44
N ARG A 686 31.06 -31.30 -25.78
CA ARG A 686 30.53 -31.37 -27.15
C ARG A 686 31.33 -30.47 -28.11
N ARG A 687 31.62 -29.23 -27.71
CA ARG A 687 32.45 -28.30 -28.49
C ARG A 687 33.87 -28.85 -28.70
N LEU A 688 34.48 -29.43 -27.66
CA LEU A 688 35.81 -30.03 -27.75
C LEU A 688 35.84 -31.20 -28.74
N ARG A 689 34.84 -32.10 -28.71
CA ARG A 689 34.73 -33.20 -29.68
C ARG A 689 34.63 -32.68 -31.12
N VAL A 690 33.74 -31.71 -31.37
CA VAL A 690 33.60 -31.10 -32.70
C VAL A 690 34.91 -30.45 -33.14
N LEU A 691 35.60 -29.72 -32.25
CA LEU A 691 36.89 -29.10 -32.57
C LEU A 691 37.95 -30.15 -32.90
N GLN A 692 38.07 -31.22 -32.11
CA GLN A 692 39.00 -32.32 -32.34
C GLN A 692 38.75 -32.99 -33.70
N GLU A 693 37.49 -33.26 -34.05
CA GLU A 693 37.12 -33.82 -35.36
C GLU A 693 37.51 -32.87 -36.50
N LYS A 694 37.20 -31.58 -36.40
CA LYS A 694 37.52 -30.58 -37.43
C LYS A 694 39.02 -30.35 -37.59
N VAL A 695 39.77 -30.26 -36.49
CA VAL A 695 41.24 -30.14 -36.51
C VAL A 695 41.87 -31.37 -37.17
N THR A 696 41.38 -32.57 -36.86
CA THR A 696 41.89 -33.81 -37.46
C THR A 696 41.68 -33.82 -38.98
N ILE A 697 40.51 -33.37 -39.45
CA ILE A 697 40.21 -33.24 -40.89
C ILE A 697 41.15 -32.22 -41.57
N ILE A 698 41.35 -31.05 -40.97
CA ILE A 698 42.24 -30.01 -41.51
C ILE A 698 43.69 -30.51 -41.54
N GLN A 699 44.15 -31.15 -40.47
CA GLN A 699 45.49 -31.75 -40.40
C GLN A 699 45.67 -32.82 -41.48
N ALA A 700 44.68 -33.67 -41.73
CA ALA A 700 44.71 -34.66 -42.80
C ALA A 700 44.81 -34.00 -44.19
N HIS A 701 44.01 -32.94 -44.46
CA HIS A 701 44.09 -32.17 -45.70
C HIS A 701 45.45 -31.50 -45.90
N PHE A 702 46.00 -30.89 -44.84
CA PHE A 702 47.28 -30.19 -44.90
C PHE A 702 48.45 -31.16 -45.08
N ARG A 703 48.47 -32.28 -44.36
CA ARG A 703 49.44 -33.38 -44.55
C ARG A 703 49.37 -33.90 -45.99
N GLY A 704 48.17 -34.12 -46.53
CA GLY A 704 47.97 -34.51 -47.92
C GLY A 704 48.45 -33.44 -48.93
N TYR A 705 48.20 -32.16 -48.65
CA TYR A 705 48.69 -31.05 -49.48
C TYR A 705 50.22 -30.96 -49.48
N GLN A 706 50.86 -31.04 -48.31
CA GLN A 706 52.32 -31.06 -48.19
C GLN A 706 52.93 -32.23 -48.96
N ALA A 707 52.36 -33.44 -48.83
CA ALA A 707 52.80 -34.61 -49.58
C ALA A 707 52.70 -34.39 -51.11
N ARG A 708 51.56 -33.87 -51.60
CA ARG A 708 51.38 -33.51 -53.02
C ARG A 708 52.33 -32.41 -53.48
N LYS A 709 52.58 -31.38 -52.67
CA LYS A 709 53.54 -30.30 -52.97
C LYS A 709 54.97 -30.83 -53.03
N ARG A 710 55.35 -31.74 -52.12
CA ARG A 710 56.65 -32.42 -52.12
C ARG A 710 56.81 -33.29 -53.37
N TYR A 711 55.77 -34.03 -53.76
CA TYR A 711 55.75 -34.81 -55.00
C TYR A 711 55.86 -33.93 -56.25
N ARG A 712 55.12 -32.81 -56.33
CA ARG A 712 55.24 -31.85 -57.45
C ARG A 712 56.63 -31.21 -57.52
N ARG A 713 57.22 -30.87 -56.37
CA ARG A 713 58.61 -30.39 -56.30
C ARG A 713 59.57 -31.46 -56.79
N LEU A 714 59.43 -32.71 -56.34
CA LEU A 714 60.25 -33.84 -56.77
C LEU A 714 60.13 -34.07 -58.29
N LYS A 715 58.91 -34.00 -58.83
CA LYS A 715 58.63 -34.09 -60.28
C LYS A 715 59.25 -32.93 -61.06
N LYS A 716 59.17 -31.69 -60.53
CA LYS A 716 59.84 -30.52 -61.11
C LYS A 716 61.36 -30.64 -61.03
N THR A 717 61.93 -31.11 -59.93
CA THR A 717 63.38 -31.35 -59.82
C THR A 717 63.84 -32.47 -60.72
N LEU A 718 63.06 -33.53 -60.93
CA LEU A 718 63.37 -34.59 -61.90
C LEU A 718 63.30 -34.06 -63.36
N MET A 719 62.28 -33.27 -63.69
CA MET A 719 62.19 -32.58 -64.99
C MET A 719 63.37 -31.61 -65.17
N GLN A 720 63.69 -30.81 -64.14
CA GLN A 720 64.82 -29.89 -64.13
C GLN A 720 66.15 -30.62 -64.23
N PHE A 721 66.31 -31.76 -63.55
CA PHE A 721 67.47 -32.65 -63.59
C PHE A 721 67.65 -33.28 -64.98
N ASN A 722 66.57 -33.66 -65.68
CA ASN A 722 66.62 -34.07 -67.08
C ASN A 722 67.07 -32.93 -68.03
N THR A 723 66.68 -31.69 -67.78
CA THR A 723 67.22 -30.50 -68.50
C THR A 723 68.63 -30.11 -68.04
N MET A 724 69.04 -30.40 -66.80
CA MET A 724 70.36 -30.06 -66.23
C MET A 724 71.45 -31.06 -66.61
N ILE A 725 71.10 -32.34 -66.83
CA ILE A 725 71.99 -33.38 -67.34
C ILE A 725 72.48 -33.06 -68.77
N LEU A 726 71.71 -32.27 -69.55
CA LEU A 726 72.08 -31.87 -70.91
C LEU A 726 73.01 -30.65 -70.98
N ILE A 727 73.10 -29.83 -69.92
CA ILE A 727 73.80 -28.53 -69.94
C ILE A 727 75.03 -28.49 -68.99
N SER A 728 75.24 -29.49 -68.13
CA SER A 728 76.31 -29.45 -67.11
C SER A 728 77.37 -30.54 -67.22
N ARG A 729 77.90 -30.78 -68.44
CA ARG A 729 79.20 -31.45 -68.67
C ARG A 729 80.39 -30.47 -68.72
N GLN A 730 80.16 -29.19 -68.41
CA GLN A 730 81.20 -28.19 -68.22
C GLN A 730 80.88 -27.36 -66.98
N LEU A 731 81.91 -27.14 -66.15
CA LEU A 731 81.97 -26.23 -65.00
C LEU A 731 81.61 -26.81 -63.61
N ILE A 732 82.23 -27.95 -63.26
CA ILE A 732 82.60 -28.25 -61.87
C ILE A 732 84.00 -27.65 -61.64
N GLN A 733 84.06 -26.41 -61.15
CA GLN A 733 85.12 -25.91 -60.26
C GLN A 733 84.84 -24.45 -59.89
N ARG A 734 84.23 -24.24 -58.71
CA ARG A 734 84.59 -23.23 -57.69
C ARG A 734 83.51 -23.17 -56.61
N ARG A 735 83.84 -23.70 -55.43
CA ARG A 735 83.20 -23.42 -54.15
C ARG A 735 84.27 -22.90 -53.20
N LYS A 736 84.00 -21.80 -52.50
CA LYS A 736 84.38 -21.59 -51.09
C LYS A 736 83.63 -20.40 -50.48
N HIS A 737 83.53 -20.48 -49.16
CA HIS A 737 82.53 -19.96 -48.24
C HIS A 737 82.57 -18.46 -47.91
N CYS A 738 81.45 -18.06 -47.27
CA CYS A 738 81.03 -16.80 -46.68
C CYS A 738 82.00 -16.10 -45.72
N GLN A 739 81.89 -14.78 -45.68
CA GLN A 739 82.31 -13.89 -44.60
C GLN A 739 81.10 -13.39 -43.77
N VAL A 740 81.48 -12.96 -42.58
CA VAL A 740 80.81 -12.34 -41.43
C VAL A 740 80.09 -11.02 -41.78
N THR A 741 78.95 -10.70 -41.15
CA THR A 741 78.75 -9.67 -40.08
C THR A 741 77.31 -9.11 -40.04
N THR A 742 76.82 -8.94 -38.79
CA THR A 742 75.80 -7.99 -38.27
C THR A 742 74.36 -8.09 -38.75
N LEU A 743 73.44 -8.37 -37.81
CA LEU A 743 72.26 -7.55 -37.57
C LEU A 743 71.97 -7.52 -36.05
N PHE A 744 71.96 -6.31 -35.51
CA PHE A 744 71.41 -5.97 -34.20
C PHE A 744 69.94 -6.40 -34.15
N SER A 745 69.50 -6.96 -33.02
CA SER A 745 68.07 -7.14 -32.74
C SER A 745 67.64 -6.06 -31.76
N GLU A 746 66.69 -5.25 -32.20
CA GLU A 746 65.99 -4.24 -31.40
C GLU A 746 65.25 -4.85 -30.20
N PRO A 747 64.89 -4.05 -29.18
CA PRO A 747 64.03 -4.49 -28.08
C PRO A 747 62.67 -4.92 -28.65
N GLY A 748 62.21 -6.10 -28.25
CA GLY A 748 60.93 -6.64 -28.71
C GLY A 748 59.77 -5.70 -28.36
N ASP A 749 58.96 -5.39 -29.37
CA ASP A 749 57.71 -4.64 -29.24
C ASP A 749 56.79 -5.34 -28.23
N VAL A 750 56.48 -4.65 -27.13
CA VAL A 750 55.65 -5.16 -26.02
C VAL A 750 54.23 -5.54 -26.52
N GLY A 751 53.78 -4.96 -27.65
CA GLY A 751 52.52 -5.31 -28.30
C GLY A 751 52.42 -6.76 -28.82
N LEU A 752 53.57 -7.45 -28.96
CA LEU A 752 53.66 -8.85 -29.41
C LEU A 752 53.57 -9.88 -28.28
N LEU A 753 53.48 -9.45 -27.01
CA LEU A 753 53.29 -10.37 -25.88
C LEU A 753 51.91 -11.06 -25.95
N GLU A 754 51.91 -12.38 -25.78
CA GLU A 754 50.71 -13.22 -25.85
C GLU A 754 49.66 -12.80 -24.79
N ILE A 755 48.41 -12.58 -25.24
CA ILE A 755 47.24 -12.37 -24.37
C ILE A 755 46.49 -13.70 -24.22
N PRO A 756 45.98 -14.05 -23.02
CA PRO A 756 45.09 -15.20 -22.83
C PRO A 756 43.89 -15.17 -23.78
N ALA A 757 43.52 -16.33 -24.35
CA ALA A 757 42.43 -16.43 -25.32
C ALA A 757 41.08 -15.90 -24.79
N GLU A 758 40.86 -15.95 -23.47
CA GLU A 758 39.68 -15.40 -22.81
C GLU A 758 39.63 -13.86 -22.89
N LEU A 759 40.75 -13.19 -22.63
CA LEU A 759 40.86 -11.73 -22.72
C LEU A 759 40.83 -11.27 -24.19
N ALA A 760 41.41 -12.02 -25.12
CA ALA A 760 41.30 -11.74 -26.55
C ALA A 760 39.84 -11.82 -27.04
N ALA A 761 39.05 -12.77 -26.53
CA ALA A 761 37.63 -12.87 -26.84
C ALA A 761 36.81 -11.71 -26.23
N LEU A 762 37.14 -11.28 -25.02
CA LEU A 762 36.51 -10.12 -24.37
C LEU A 762 36.79 -8.82 -25.13
N LEU A 763 38.02 -8.59 -25.57
CA LEU A 763 38.40 -7.43 -26.39
C LEU A 763 37.64 -7.40 -27.73
N GLN A 764 37.33 -8.55 -28.34
CA GLN A 764 36.53 -8.62 -29.58
C GLN A 764 35.02 -8.39 -29.36
N LEU A 765 34.49 -8.77 -28.19
CA LEU A 765 33.07 -8.59 -27.84
C LEU A 765 32.73 -7.17 -27.38
N ALA A 766 33.68 -6.50 -26.72
CA ALA A 766 33.46 -5.24 -26.02
C ALA A 766 33.48 -3.97 -26.90
N GLU A 767 33.89 -4.08 -28.18
CA GLU A 767 34.09 -2.93 -29.09
C GLU A 767 32.81 -2.11 -29.32
N GLY A 768 31.62 -2.70 -29.15
CA GLY A 768 30.32 -2.03 -29.27
C GLY A 768 29.68 -1.51 -27.97
N GLN A 769 30.02 -2.07 -26.80
CA GLN A 769 29.32 -1.80 -25.52
C GLN A 769 29.89 -0.57 -24.78
N TYR A 770 31.20 -0.37 -24.80
CA TYR A 770 31.87 0.73 -24.07
C TYR A 770 31.62 2.13 -24.66
N ARG A 771 31.24 2.23 -25.94
CA ARG A 771 30.88 3.53 -26.56
C ARG A 771 29.59 4.14 -26.00
N ALA A 772 28.70 3.32 -25.41
CA ALA A 772 27.43 3.79 -24.85
C ALA A 772 27.57 4.31 -23.39
N GLN A 773 28.53 3.79 -22.62
CA GLN A 773 28.77 4.17 -21.21
C GLN A 773 29.69 5.40 -21.03
N ALA A 774 30.56 5.68 -22.01
CA ALA A 774 31.50 6.82 -21.95
C ALA A 774 30.84 8.21 -21.80
N ASN A 775 29.53 8.34 -22.04
CA ASN A 775 28.80 9.60 -21.95
C ASN A 775 28.11 9.85 -20.59
N GLN A 776 28.28 8.98 -19.58
CA GLN A 776 27.55 9.08 -18.30
C GLN A 776 28.35 9.75 -17.16
N ILE A 777 29.67 9.88 -17.28
CA ILE A 777 30.53 10.50 -16.27
C ILE A 777 30.83 11.94 -16.68
N THR A 778 30.53 12.90 -15.81
CA THR A 778 30.75 14.33 -16.05
C THR A 778 31.51 14.98 -14.91
N GLU A 779 32.21 16.09 -15.18
CA GLU A 779 32.82 16.89 -14.13
C GLU A 779 31.73 17.61 -13.34
N ALA A 780 31.75 17.42 -12.03
CA ALA A 780 30.77 17.99 -11.12
C ALA A 780 31.37 19.16 -10.30
N LEU A 781 30.50 20.06 -9.83
CA LEU A 781 30.85 21.06 -8.82
C LEU A 781 31.23 20.36 -7.49
N PRO A 782 31.94 21.05 -6.57
CA PRO A 782 32.28 20.49 -5.27
C PRO A 782 31.04 19.93 -4.54
N PRO A 783 31.11 18.72 -3.98
CA PRO A 783 29.94 18.06 -3.42
C PRO A 783 29.43 18.79 -2.17
N GLU A 784 28.11 18.83 -2.02
CA GLU A 784 27.41 19.40 -0.87
C GLU A 784 27.74 18.64 0.43
N VAL A 785 27.88 17.31 0.33
CA VAL A 785 28.30 16.46 1.45
C VAL A 785 29.69 15.91 1.18
N LYS A 786 30.67 16.35 1.99
CA LYS A 786 32.06 15.90 1.94
C LYS A 786 32.33 14.81 2.96
N VAL A 787 33.22 13.89 2.60
CA VAL A 787 33.76 12.89 3.53
C VAL A 787 34.62 13.57 4.59
N LYS A 788 34.45 13.20 5.88
CA LYS A 788 35.33 13.68 6.96
C LYS A 788 36.72 13.05 6.83
N ASP A 789 37.75 13.89 6.76
CA ASP A 789 39.14 13.48 6.59
C ASP A 789 39.81 13.22 7.96
N ASP A 790 39.57 12.04 8.57
CA ASP A 790 40.18 11.65 9.87
C ASP A 790 41.41 10.72 9.71
N LEU A 791 41.96 10.61 8.50
CA LEU A 791 43.10 9.73 8.21
C LEU A 791 44.43 10.45 8.41
N SER A 792 45.33 9.86 9.22
CA SER A 792 46.70 10.34 9.41
C SER A 792 47.70 9.21 9.18
N LEU A 793 48.90 9.56 8.69
CA LEU A 793 49.97 8.59 8.52
C LEU A 793 50.44 8.08 9.90
N PRO A 794 50.61 6.76 10.08
CA PRO A 794 51.11 6.22 11.34
C PRO A 794 52.50 6.79 11.68
N PRO A 795 52.76 7.21 12.93
CA PRO A 795 54.05 7.78 13.32
C PRO A 795 55.21 6.79 13.17
N THR A 796 54.91 5.49 13.11
CA THR A 796 55.87 4.39 12.93
C THR A 796 56.15 4.03 11.46
N ILE A 797 55.62 4.77 10.48
CA ILE A 797 55.75 4.45 9.05
C ILE A 797 57.21 4.27 8.60
N ASN A 798 58.14 5.07 9.14
CA ASN A 798 59.56 5.02 8.80
C ASN A 798 60.27 3.74 9.28
N SER A 799 59.66 2.98 10.20
CA SER A 799 60.20 1.70 10.68
C SER A 799 59.98 0.54 9.69
N TYR A 800 59.23 0.76 8.60
CA TYR A 800 58.84 -0.27 7.64
C TYR A 800 59.27 0.11 6.20
N PRO A 801 60.57 0.25 5.89
CA PRO A 801 61.01 0.51 4.51
C PRO A 801 60.71 -0.68 3.60
N PHE A 802 60.35 -0.46 2.34
CA PHE A 802 60.03 -1.55 1.39
C PHE A 802 61.18 -2.56 1.21
N SER A 803 62.43 -2.12 1.40
CA SER A 803 63.60 -3.00 1.38
C SER A 803 63.57 -4.09 2.45
N SER A 804 62.87 -3.90 3.58
CA SER A 804 62.72 -4.95 4.59
C SER A 804 61.82 -6.07 4.08
N PHE A 805 60.74 -5.73 3.37
CA PHE A 805 59.84 -6.69 2.73
C PHE A 805 60.53 -7.49 1.63
N ILE A 806 61.37 -6.84 0.80
CA ILE A 806 62.16 -7.53 -0.24
C ILE A 806 63.06 -8.60 0.39
N LYS A 807 63.77 -8.28 1.47
CA LYS A 807 64.70 -9.21 2.12
C LYS A 807 64.01 -10.45 2.70
N SER A 808 62.77 -10.33 3.15
CA SER A 808 62.04 -11.44 3.80
C SER A 808 61.11 -12.20 2.86
N HIS A 809 60.61 -11.58 1.79
CA HIS A 809 59.56 -12.16 0.94
C HIS A 809 59.96 -12.37 -0.52
N PHE A 810 61.03 -11.75 -1.03
CA PHE A 810 61.44 -11.94 -2.43
C PHE A 810 62.43 -13.10 -2.60
N GLN A 811 62.34 -13.78 -3.75
CA GLN A 811 63.29 -14.83 -4.15
C GLN A 811 64.68 -14.26 -4.49
N LYS A 812 64.73 -13.03 -5.00
CA LYS A 812 65.97 -12.28 -5.29
C LYS A 812 65.86 -10.91 -4.64
N THR A 813 66.96 -10.43 -4.06
CA THR A 813 66.99 -9.17 -3.28
C THR A 813 67.00 -7.90 -4.12
N ASP A 814 67.06 -8.02 -5.45
CA ASP A 814 67.14 -6.90 -6.38
C ASP A 814 65.85 -6.79 -7.22
N PHE A 815 65.47 -5.55 -7.56
CA PHE A 815 64.39 -5.33 -8.52
C PHE A 815 64.82 -5.74 -9.93
N PRO A 816 63.92 -6.35 -10.73
CA PRO A 816 64.16 -6.59 -12.15
C PRO A 816 64.25 -5.25 -12.91
N VAL A 817 64.95 -5.26 -14.04
CA VAL A 817 64.98 -4.10 -14.95
C VAL A 817 63.56 -3.83 -15.48
N PRO A 818 63.03 -2.61 -15.37
CA PRO A 818 61.71 -2.27 -15.90
C PRO A 818 61.57 -2.62 -17.39
N GLY A 819 60.38 -3.06 -17.80
CA GLY A 819 60.08 -3.38 -19.21
C GLY A 819 60.47 -4.80 -19.67
N GLN A 820 61.13 -5.63 -18.84
CA GLN A 820 61.49 -7.01 -19.21
C GLN A 820 60.55 -8.07 -18.62
N PRO A 821 60.15 -9.10 -19.38
CA PRO A 821 59.37 -10.23 -18.87
C PRO A 821 60.11 -11.01 -17.78
N LEU A 822 59.42 -11.26 -16.67
CA LEU A 822 59.91 -12.09 -15.59
C LEU A 822 60.11 -13.54 -16.03
N GLN A 823 61.15 -14.18 -15.50
CA GLN A 823 61.44 -15.60 -15.71
C GLN A 823 61.02 -16.45 -14.49
N HIS A 824 60.84 -15.82 -13.34
CA HIS A 824 60.43 -16.42 -12.07
C HIS A 824 59.62 -15.39 -11.28
N PRO A 825 58.70 -15.80 -10.39
CA PRO A 825 57.99 -14.89 -9.48
C PRO A 825 58.94 -14.06 -8.61
N LEU A 826 58.52 -12.84 -8.23
CA LEU A 826 59.31 -11.99 -7.34
C LEU A 826 59.26 -12.51 -5.90
N THR A 827 58.07 -12.87 -5.43
CA THR A 827 57.78 -13.36 -4.07
C THR A 827 57.82 -14.88 -3.96
N HIS A 828 57.97 -15.40 -2.74
CA HIS A 828 57.86 -16.84 -2.48
C HIS A 828 56.40 -17.31 -2.58
N LEU A 829 56.09 -18.12 -3.61
CA LEU A 829 54.76 -18.67 -3.89
C LEU A 829 54.83 -20.16 -4.22
N ASP A 830 53.72 -20.86 -4.00
CA ASP A 830 53.58 -22.27 -4.36
C ASP A 830 53.74 -22.51 -5.87
N ALA A 831 54.27 -23.69 -6.23
CA ALA A 831 54.59 -24.04 -7.62
C ALA A 831 53.38 -23.97 -8.57
N GLU A 832 52.16 -24.13 -8.04
CA GLU A 832 50.91 -24.06 -8.79
C GLU A 832 50.59 -22.65 -9.34
N TYR A 833 51.15 -21.59 -8.76
CA TYR A 833 50.89 -20.20 -9.17
C TYR A 833 51.93 -19.63 -10.12
N GLN A 834 53.06 -20.32 -10.34
CA GLN A 834 54.19 -19.79 -11.10
C GLN A 834 53.82 -19.38 -12.52
N GLU A 835 53.10 -20.24 -13.26
CA GLU A 835 52.65 -19.94 -14.64
C GLU A 835 51.73 -18.71 -14.69
N SER A 836 50.74 -18.66 -13.78
CA SER A 836 49.80 -17.55 -13.69
C SER A 836 50.48 -16.21 -13.38
N VAL A 837 51.54 -16.22 -12.57
CA VAL A 837 52.28 -15.02 -12.19
C VAL A 837 53.10 -14.46 -13.36
N LEU A 838 53.70 -15.35 -14.16
CA LEU A 838 54.44 -14.95 -15.36
C LEU A 838 53.49 -14.42 -16.45
N GLU A 839 52.28 -14.98 -16.57
CA GLU A 839 51.22 -14.42 -17.42
C GLU A 839 50.78 -13.03 -16.96
N ILE A 840 50.53 -12.84 -15.66
CA ILE A 840 50.19 -11.54 -15.08
C ILE A 840 51.30 -10.51 -15.36
N ASN A 841 52.57 -10.91 -15.27
CA ASN A 841 53.68 -10.03 -15.59
C ASN A 841 53.65 -9.53 -17.05
N LYS A 842 53.37 -10.43 -18.01
CA LYS A 842 53.20 -10.05 -19.41
C LYS A 842 52.03 -9.06 -19.60
N LEU A 843 50.93 -9.26 -18.87
CA LEU A 843 49.77 -8.36 -18.91
C LEU A 843 50.08 -6.98 -18.29
N ILE A 844 50.82 -6.92 -17.18
CA ILE A 844 51.28 -5.67 -16.56
C ILE A 844 52.21 -4.92 -17.51
N LEU A 845 53.18 -5.62 -18.12
CA LEU A 845 54.08 -5.02 -19.12
C LEU A 845 53.31 -4.49 -20.32
N ARG A 846 52.31 -5.22 -20.81
CA ARG A 846 51.43 -4.78 -21.89
C ARG A 846 50.58 -3.57 -21.49
N PHE A 847 50.00 -3.58 -20.30
CA PHE A 847 49.24 -2.44 -19.77
C PHE A 847 50.08 -1.17 -19.70
N ILE A 848 51.37 -1.30 -19.34
CA ILE A 848 52.27 -0.17 -19.18
C ILE A 848 52.84 0.29 -20.53
N GLY A 849 53.27 -0.64 -21.39
CA GLY A 849 54.08 -0.36 -22.58
C GLY A 849 53.37 -0.41 -23.94
N ASP A 850 52.14 -0.93 -24.03
CA ASP A 850 51.41 -0.98 -25.30
C ASP A 850 50.82 0.40 -25.63
N LYS A 851 51.38 1.06 -26.65
CA LYS A 851 50.95 2.38 -27.12
C LYS A 851 49.60 2.37 -27.81
N ASN A 852 49.11 1.22 -28.25
CA ASN A 852 47.81 1.13 -28.94
C ASN A 852 46.64 0.97 -27.97
N LEU A 853 46.91 0.79 -26.67
CA LEU A 853 45.91 0.55 -25.65
C LEU A 853 45.39 1.89 -25.11
N HIS A 854 44.21 2.30 -25.59
CA HIS A 854 43.58 3.58 -25.19
C HIS A 854 42.11 3.40 -24.80
N GLY A 855 41.65 4.27 -23.88
CA GLY A 855 40.24 4.35 -23.48
C GLY A 855 39.74 3.04 -22.86
N TRP A 856 38.70 2.44 -23.44
CA TRP A 856 38.06 1.24 -22.89
C TRP A 856 38.95 -0.01 -22.89
N GLN A 857 39.91 -0.11 -23.81
CA GLN A 857 40.84 -1.24 -23.87
C GLN A 857 41.79 -1.25 -22.67
N GLU A 858 42.18 -0.07 -22.21
CA GLU A 858 42.98 0.12 -20.99
C GLU A 858 42.21 -0.31 -19.76
N VAL A 859 40.97 0.19 -19.61
CA VAL A 859 40.07 -0.17 -18.51
C VAL A 859 39.84 -1.68 -18.45
N LEU A 860 39.54 -2.32 -19.60
CA LEU A 860 39.28 -3.75 -19.65
C LEU A 860 40.50 -4.60 -19.28
N LEU A 861 41.69 -4.23 -19.80
CA LEU A 861 42.93 -4.92 -19.47
C LEU A 861 43.30 -4.74 -17.98
N GLY A 862 43.16 -3.53 -17.45
CA GLY A 862 43.38 -3.24 -16.03
C GLY A 862 42.42 -4.00 -15.12
N ASN A 863 41.12 -4.04 -15.44
CA ASN A 863 40.11 -4.80 -14.71
C ASN A 863 40.36 -6.31 -14.79
N TYR A 864 40.90 -6.81 -15.90
CA TYR A 864 41.32 -8.20 -16.00
C TYR A 864 42.48 -8.52 -15.04
N ILE A 865 43.48 -7.65 -14.93
CA ILE A 865 44.59 -7.79 -13.97
C ILE A 865 44.06 -7.72 -12.53
N ALA A 866 43.20 -6.75 -12.22
CA ALA A 866 42.54 -6.63 -10.92
C ALA A 866 41.73 -7.89 -10.55
N GLY A 867 41.00 -8.44 -11.52
CA GLY A 867 40.25 -9.68 -11.37
C GLY A 867 41.10 -10.89 -10.99
N ARG A 868 42.37 -10.96 -11.42
CA ARG A 868 43.28 -12.04 -10.99
C ARG A 868 43.61 -11.95 -9.50
N GLY A 869 43.77 -10.74 -8.96
CA GLY A 869 44.01 -10.50 -7.53
C GLY A 869 42.76 -10.62 -6.66
N LEU A 870 41.59 -10.28 -7.20
CA LEU A 870 40.29 -10.50 -6.52
C LEU A 870 40.00 -11.99 -6.35
N ASN A 871 40.15 -12.78 -7.42
CA ASN A 871 39.85 -14.21 -7.41
C ASN A 871 40.87 -15.07 -6.64
N ASN A 872 42.08 -14.56 -6.39
CA ASN A 872 43.13 -15.30 -5.71
C ASN A 872 43.98 -14.41 -4.80
N VAL A 873 43.77 -14.56 -3.48
CA VAL A 873 44.45 -13.80 -2.42
C VAL A 873 45.97 -14.02 -2.45
N ALA A 874 46.44 -15.23 -2.80
CA ALA A 874 47.88 -15.54 -2.83
C ALA A 874 48.64 -14.72 -3.88
N LEU A 875 47.96 -14.23 -4.93
CA LEU A 875 48.58 -13.44 -6.00
C LEU A 875 48.70 -11.95 -5.67
N ARG A 876 48.01 -11.44 -4.65
CA ARG A 876 47.90 -9.98 -4.38
C ARG A 876 49.25 -9.34 -4.08
N ASN A 877 50.04 -9.94 -3.19
CA ASN A 877 51.37 -9.42 -2.84
C ASN A 877 52.33 -9.42 -4.05
N GLU A 878 52.24 -10.46 -4.89
CA GLU A 878 53.04 -10.58 -6.10
C GLU A 878 52.64 -9.52 -7.13
N ILE A 879 51.34 -9.32 -7.38
CA ILE A 879 50.83 -8.30 -8.29
C ILE A 879 51.32 -6.91 -7.85
N PHE A 880 51.14 -6.55 -6.57
CA PHE A 880 51.64 -5.27 -6.05
C PHE A 880 53.17 -5.15 -6.20
N SER A 881 53.91 -6.20 -5.88
CA SER A 881 55.38 -6.22 -5.99
C SER A 881 55.86 -6.03 -7.43
N GLN A 882 55.16 -6.62 -8.42
CA GLN A 882 55.46 -6.43 -9.83
C GLN A 882 55.17 -5.01 -10.31
N VAL A 883 54.06 -4.40 -9.89
CA VAL A 883 53.76 -3.00 -10.23
C VAL A 883 54.76 -2.05 -9.56
N VAL A 884 55.13 -2.30 -8.28
CA VAL A 884 56.20 -1.57 -7.59
C VAL A 884 57.50 -1.62 -8.38
N ALA A 885 57.90 -2.81 -8.85
CA ALA A 885 59.11 -2.98 -9.65
C ALA A 885 59.09 -2.15 -10.95
N GLN A 886 57.92 -1.97 -11.59
CA GLN A 886 57.78 -1.14 -12.78
C GLN A 886 57.76 0.37 -12.47
N THR A 887 57.40 0.78 -11.24
CA THR A 887 57.48 2.19 -10.80
C THR A 887 58.86 2.59 -10.29
N TRP A 888 59.68 1.63 -9.83
CA TRP A 888 60.97 1.90 -9.21
C TRP A 888 62.02 2.39 -10.21
N LYS A 889 62.40 3.67 -10.09
CA LYS A 889 63.45 4.32 -10.92
C LYS A 889 63.27 4.09 -12.43
N ASN A 890 62.02 4.03 -12.90
CA ASN A 890 61.71 3.88 -14.30
C ASN A 890 61.99 5.20 -15.04
N PRO A 891 62.89 5.22 -16.06
CA PRO A 891 63.24 6.45 -16.78
C PRO A 891 62.11 6.94 -17.69
N ASP A 892 61.16 6.08 -18.04
CA ASP A 892 60.02 6.43 -18.89
C ASP A 892 58.86 6.94 -18.03
N MET A 893 58.57 8.24 -18.18
CA MET A 893 57.53 8.93 -17.41
C MET A 893 56.12 8.43 -17.75
N GLU A 894 55.85 8.08 -19.01
CA GLU A 894 54.54 7.60 -19.45
C GLU A 894 54.28 6.19 -18.89
N HIS A 895 55.28 5.31 -19.00
CA HIS A 895 55.20 3.98 -18.39
C HIS A 895 55.05 4.06 -16.87
N SER A 896 55.80 4.95 -16.22
CA SER A 896 55.70 5.16 -14.78
C SER A 896 54.31 5.66 -14.38
N GLN A 897 53.74 6.61 -15.13
CA GLN A 897 52.38 7.12 -14.88
C GLN A 897 51.33 6.02 -15.03
N ARG A 898 51.39 5.21 -16.09
CA ARG A 898 50.47 4.08 -16.30
C ARG A 898 50.61 3.04 -15.19
N ALA A 899 51.83 2.76 -14.72
CA ALA A 899 52.05 1.87 -13.58
C ALA A 899 51.42 2.43 -12.29
N TRP A 900 51.46 3.75 -12.05
CA TRP A 900 50.79 4.39 -10.91
C TRP A 900 49.26 4.40 -11.02
N VAL A 901 48.69 4.57 -12.21
CA VAL A 901 47.25 4.38 -12.45
C VAL A 901 46.86 2.94 -12.11
N LEU A 902 47.63 1.96 -12.58
CA LEU A 902 47.38 0.55 -12.26
C LEU A 902 47.48 0.31 -10.74
N MET A 903 48.49 0.85 -10.06
CA MET A 903 48.62 0.77 -8.60
C MET A 903 47.36 1.30 -7.89
N ALA A 904 46.89 2.51 -8.25
CA ALA A 904 45.70 3.12 -7.66
C ALA A 904 44.42 2.29 -7.91
N THR A 905 44.29 1.68 -9.09
CA THR A 905 43.14 0.83 -9.43
C THR A 905 43.14 -0.48 -8.65
N LEU A 906 44.29 -1.15 -8.50
CA LEU A 906 44.43 -2.36 -7.68
C LEU A 906 44.11 -2.10 -6.20
N LEU A 907 44.56 -0.97 -5.67
CA LEU A 907 44.24 -0.52 -4.30
C LEU A 907 42.76 -0.15 -4.10
N SER A 908 41.99 -0.01 -5.19
CA SER A 908 40.54 0.25 -5.11
C SER A 908 39.74 -1.05 -4.89
N CYS A 909 40.30 -2.21 -5.25
CA CYS A 909 39.57 -3.48 -5.24
C CYS A 909 40.02 -4.49 -4.18
N PHE A 910 41.30 -4.50 -3.79
CA PHE A 910 41.77 -5.38 -2.70
C PHE A 910 42.90 -4.74 -1.90
N ALA A 911 42.93 -5.04 -0.61
CA ALA A 911 43.95 -4.51 0.30
C ALA A 911 45.28 -5.26 0.14
N PRO A 912 46.43 -4.59 0.35
CA PRO A 912 47.70 -5.29 0.55
C PRO A 912 47.63 -6.18 1.80
N SER A 913 48.38 -7.29 1.81
CA SER A 913 48.43 -8.14 3.01
C SER A 913 49.01 -7.38 4.21
N PRO A 914 48.74 -7.81 5.46
CA PRO A 914 49.31 -7.17 6.65
C PRO A 914 50.84 -7.07 6.66
N ALA A 915 51.53 -8.00 5.97
CA ALA A 915 52.98 -7.98 5.81
C ALA A 915 53.46 -6.91 4.80
N LEU A 916 52.66 -6.61 3.78
CA LEU A 916 52.98 -5.67 2.70
C LEU A 916 52.43 -4.25 2.94
N GLU A 917 51.35 -4.11 3.71
CA GLU A 917 50.62 -2.84 3.91
C GLU A 917 51.53 -1.68 4.34
N LYS A 918 52.25 -1.81 5.46
CA LYS A 918 53.13 -0.75 5.97
C LYS A 918 54.35 -0.50 5.05
N PRO A 919 55.05 -1.55 4.54
CA PRO A 919 56.08 -1.37 3.53
C PRO A 919 55.60 -0.64 2.26
N LEU A 920 54.42 -0.99 1.74
CA LEU A 920 53.85 -0.39 0.55
C LEU A 920 53.41 1.06 0.81
N LEU A 921 52.80 1.34 1.97
CA LEU A 921 52.44 2.70 2.38
C LEU A 921 53.69 3.61 2.46
N LYS A 922 54.79 3.10 3.03
CA LYS A 922 56.08 3.81 3.06
C LYS A 922 56.63 4.01 1.65
N PHE A 923 56.60 2.99 0.79
CA PHE A 923 57.06 3.09 -0.60
C PHE A 923 56.30 4.17 -1.39
N VAL A 924 54.97 4.16 -1.33
CA VAL A 924 54.11 5.13 -1.98
C VAL A 924 54.38 6.55 -1.46
N SER A 925 54.67 6.69 -0.16
CA SER A 925 54.97 7.97 0.46
C SER A 925 56.29 8.56 -0.01
N ASP A 926 57.31 7.72 -0.21
CA ASP A 926 58.66 8.15 -0.58
C ASP A 926 58.86 8.29 -2.09
N HIS A 927 58.17 7.47 -2.87
CA HIS A 927 58.42 7.29 -4.31
C HIS A 927 57.20 7.51 -5.20
N GLY A 928 56.05 7.88 -4.64
CA GLY A 928 54.84 8.17 -5.40
C GLY A 928 55.04 9.34 -6.36
N MET A 929 54.60 9.16 -7.61
CA MET A 929 54.52 10.24 -8.59
C MET A 929 53.55 11.33 -8.11
N GLU A 930 53.78 12.59 -8.51
CA GLU A 930 53.00 13.76 -8.07
C GLU A 930 51.48 13.54 -8.15
N GLY A 931 50.81 13.62 -7.00
CA GLY A 931 49.37 13.37 -6.84
C GLY A 931 48.99 11.90 -6.58
N TYR A 932 49.75 10.93 -7.10
CA TYR A 932 49.49 9.51 -6.85
C TYR A 932 49.91 9.05 -5.46
N ASN A 933 50.89 9.73 -4.84
CA ASN A 933 51.23 9.53 -3.43
C ASN A 933 50.01 9.68 -2.52
N ALA A 934 49.26 10.78 -2.65
CA ALA A 934 48.07 11.07 -1.84
C ALA A 934 46.91 10.09 -2.15
N VAL A 935 46.65 9.82 -3.44
CA VAL A 935 45.58 8.89 -3.86
C VAL A 935 45.82 7.48 -3.32
N CYS A 936 47.04 6.97 -3.46
CA CYS A 936 47.40 5.63 -3.00
C CYS A 936 47.48 5.55 -1.47
N GLN A 937 48.02 6.57 -0.79
CA GLN A 937 48.01 6.64 0.69
C GLN A 937 46.58 6.56 1.23
N ARG A 938 45.66 7.37 0.68
CA ARG A 938 44.26 7.37 1.10
C ARG A 938 43.64 5.99 0.93
N LYS A 939 43.78 5.36 -0.24
CA LYS A 939 43.23 4.02 -0.52
C LYS A 939 43.81 2.94 0.40
N ILE A 940 45.11 2.98 0.70
CA ILE A 940 45.75 2.04 1.63
C ILE A 940 45.21 2.23 3.05
N LEU A 941 45.13 3.48 3.53
CA LEU A 941 44.65 3.78 4.89
C LEU A 941 43.15 3.47 5.05
N THR A 942 42.32 3.73 4.04
CA THR A 942 40.90 3.34 4.07
C THR A 942 40.74 1.83 4.04
N ALA A 943 41.52 1.12 3.23
CA ALA A 943 41.48 -0.34 3.16
C ALA A 943 41.94 -0.99 4.49
N ALA A 944 42.95 -0.39 5.14
CA ALA A 944 43.52 -0.87 6.40
C ALA A 944 42.49 -0.95 7.55
N GLN A 945 41.50 -0.05 7.56
CA GLN A 945 40.42 -0.06 8.55
C GLN A 945 39.57 -1.35 8.50
N TYR A 946 39.53 -2.04 7.37
CA TYR A 946 38.77 -3.28 7.19
C TYR A 946 39.64 -4.54 7.37
N THR A 947 40.93 -4.46 7.07
CA THR A 947 41.87 -5.58 7.25
C THR A 947 42.17 -5.88 8.73
N GLU A 948 41.94 -4.93 9.64
CA GLU A 948 41.96 -5.20 11.09
C GLU A 948 40.86 -6.18 11.54
N ILE A 949 39.76 -6.28 10.78
CA ILE A 949 38.60 -7.14 11.08
C ILE A 949 38.68 -8.44 10.25
N ASP A 950 39.01 -8.35 8.97
CA ASP A 950 39.20 -9.49 8.07
C ASP A 950 40.37 -9.28 7.11
N SER A 951 41.46 -10.02 7.33
CA SER A 951 42.68 -9.97 6.50
C SER A 951 42.48 -10.37 5.03
N THR A 952 41.32 -10.90 4.66
CA THR A 952 40.99 -11.31 3.28
C THR A 952 40.06 -10.34 2.55
N CYS A 953 39.62 -9.27 3.21
CA CYS A 953 38.64 -8.31 2.69
C CYS A 953 39.01 -7.77 1.29
N SER A 954 38.04 -7.81 0.37
CA SER A 954 38.14 -7.26 -0.98
C SER A 954 36.75 -6.93 -1.53
N ARG A 955 36.72 -6.07 -2.55
CA ARG A 955 35.53 -5.77 -3.36
C ARG A 955 35.01 -7.03 -4.06
N ALA A 956 33.71 -7.06 -4.35
CA ALA A 956 33.09 -8.17 -5.08
C ALA A 956 33.34 -8.07 -6.60
N TYR A 957 33.45 -6.84 -7.12
CA TYR A 957 33.63 -6.55 -8.53
C TYR A 957 34.92 -5.73 -8.79
N PRO A 958 35.48 -5.76 -10.01
CA PRO A 958 36.59 -4.89 -10.41
C PRO A 958 36.23 -3.40 -10.31
N PRO A 959 37.23 -2.49 -10.33
CA PRO A 959 36.99 -1.05 -10.26
C PRO A 959 36.05 -0.53 -11.36
N THR A 960 35.14 0.35 -10.95
CA THR A 960 34.14 0.97 -11.83
C THR A 960 34.76 1.99 -12.80
N GLN A 961 34.05 2.37 -13.85
CA GLN A 961 34.50 3.40 -14.79
C GLN A 961 34.68 4.76 -14.09
N LEU A 962 33.88 5.05 -13.06
CA LEU A 962 34.04 6.22 -12.21
C LEU A 962 35.39 6.19 -11.46
N GLU A 963 35.76 5.03 -10.91
CA GLU A 963 37.06 4.82 -10.23
C GLU A 963 38.23 4.96 -11.20
N TRP A 964 38.14 4.41 -12.40
CA TRP A 964 39.17 4.57 -13.45
C TRP A 964 39.37 6.02 -13.83
N THR A 965 38.27 6.74 -14.08
CA THR A 965 38.31 8.16 -14.45
C THR A 965 38.91 9.00 -13.32
N ALA A 966 38.52 8.73 -12.07
CA ALA A 966 39.07 9.41 -10.90
C ALA A 966 40.56 9.10 -10.68
N ASN A 967 40.99 7.85 -10.85
CA ASN A 967 42.39 7.45 -10.70
C ASN A 967 43.29 8.05 -11.79
N GLN A 968 42.82 8.14 -13.04
CA GLN A 968 43.55 8.81 -14.13
C GLN A 968 43.69 10.31 -13.89
N ARG A 969 42.63 10.95 -13.37
CA ARG A 969 42.58 12.40 -13.11
C ARG A 969 43.09 12.81 -11.73
N ARG A 970 43.42 11.86 -10.86
CA ARG A 970 43.81 12.08 -9.45
C ARG A 970 42.73 12.86 -8.66
N GLY A 971 41.46 12.61 -9.00
CA GLY A 971 40.29 13.32 -8.48
C GLY A 971 39.50 12.53 -7.42
N ARG A 972 38.58 13.22 -6.73
CA ARG A 972 37.59 12.61 -5.83
C ARG A 972 36.36 12.16 -6.64
N MET A 973 35.63 11.17 -6.13
CA MET A 973 34.41 10.65 -6.77
C MET A 973 33.17 11.22 -6.09
N VAL A 974 32.14 11.48 -6.89
CA VAL A 974 30.87 12.06 -6.42
C VAL A 974 29.72 11.29 -7.05
N LEU A 975 28.68 11.03 -6.26
CA LEU A 975 27.43 10.43 -6.74
C LEU A 975 26.26 11.36 -6.43
N ASP A 976 25.30 11.40 -7.35
CA ASP A 976 24.00 12.03 -7.12
C ASP A 976 23.12 11.12 -6.27
N VAL A 977 22.62 11.63 -5.15
CA VAL A 977 21.76 10.90 -4.23
C VAL A 977 20.40 11.59 -4.13
N TYR A 978 19.35 10.77 -4.14
CA TYR A 978 17.96 11.20 -4.01
C TYR A 978 17.44 10.77 -2.64
N THR A 979 16.84 11.70 -1.92
CA THR A 979 16.13 11.39 -0.67
C THR A 979 14.75 10.82 -0.93
N PHE A 980 14.12 10.28 0.12
CA PHE A 980 12.72 9.84 0.09
C PHE A 980 11.72 10.95 -0.30
N ASN A 981 12.11 12.23 -0.14
CA ASN A 981 11.31 13.40 -0.49
C ASN A 981 11.63 13.94 -1.91
N GLU A 982 12.36 13.16 -2.73
CA GLU A 982 12.80 13.53 -4.08
C GLU A 982 13.78 14.72 -4.15
N GLU A 983 14.34 15.16 -3.02
CA GLU A 983 15.47 16.09 -3.05
C GLU A 983 16.72 15.41 -3.61
N LYS A 984 17.38 16.07 -4.57
CA LYS A 984 18.65 15.65 -5.18
C LYS A 984 19.80 16.43 -4.56
N PHE A 985 20.88 15.74 -4.19
CA PHE A 985 22.16 16.38 -3.84
C PHE A 985 23.35 15.51 -4.23
N SER A 986 24.50 16.15 -4.39
CA SER A 986 25.77 15.49 -4.74
C SER A 986 26.57 15.17 -3.47
N ALA A 987 27.02 13.92 -3.32
CA ALA A 987 27.80 13.48 -2.17
C ALA A 987 29.07 12.72 -2.58
N GLU A 988 30.14 12.93 -1.83
CA GLU A 988 31.44 12.31 -2.09
C GLU A 988 31.47 10.83 -1.69
N VAL A 989 32.02 9.97 -2.56
CA VAL A 989 32.14 8.52 -2.34
C VAL A 989 33.60 8.06 -2.49
N GLU A 990 33.96 6.99 -1.78
CA GLU A 990 35.29 6.38 -1.78
C GLU A 990 35.22 4.89 -2.15
N SER A 991 36.34 4.34 -2.63
CA SER A 991 36.42 2.95 -3.08
C SER A 991 36.07 1.90 -2.01
N TRP A 992 36.34 2.20 -0.73
CA TRP A 992 36.13 1.27 0.38
C TRP A 992 34.92 1.63 1.25
N MET A 993 34.06 2.55 0.79
CA MET A 993 32.92 3.00 1.59
C MET A 993 31.75 2.03 1.51
N THR A 994 31.21 1.61 2.66
CA THR A 994 30.03 0.74 2.72
C THR A 994 28.73 1.51 2.58
N GLY A 995 27.65 0.83 2.21
CA GLY A 995 26.31 1.43 2.13
C GLY A 995 25.85 2.06 3.44
N GLU A 996 26.20 1.46 4.58
CA GLU A 996 25.86 1.97 5.92
C GLU A 996 26.65 3.22 6.27
N GLN A 997 27.95 3.28 5.94
CA GLN A 997 28.76 4.47 6.16
C GLN A 997 28.31 5.63 5.28
N TYR A 998 28.06 5.35 4.00
CA TYR A 998 27.64 6.37 3.04
C TYR A 998 26.27 6.94 3.43
N ALA A 999 25.26 6.10 3.65
CA ALA A 999 23.95 6.54 4.12
C ALA A 999 24.04 7.26 5.47
N GLY A 1000 24.88 6.76 6.38
CA GLY A 1000 25.11 7.36 7.69
C GLY A 1000 25.66 8.79 7.63
N TRP A 1001 26.59 9.06 6.73
CA TRP A 1001 27.14 10.40 6.54
C TRP A 1001 26.13 11.37 5.93
N LEU A 1002 25.32 10.93 4.98
CA LEU A 1002 24.23 11.73 4.42
C LEU A 1002 23.22 12.16 5.48
N LEU A 1003 22.83 11.22 6.35
CA LEU A 1003 21.90 11.49 7.45
C LEU A 1003 22.53 12.42 8.50
N SER A 1004 23.81 12.22 8.83
CA SER A 1004 24.52 13.09 9.78
C SER A 1004 24.66 14.52 9.26
N ALA A 1005 24.95 14.71 7.97
CA ALA A 1005 24.99 16.03 7.34
C ALA A 1005 23.64 16.77 7.37
N ARG A 1006 22.53 16.03 7.51
CA ARG A 1006 21.16 16.55 7.64
C ARG A 1006 20.70 16.68 9.10
N GLY A 1007 21.59 16.54 10.08
CA GLY A 1007 21.29 16.76 11.51
C GLY A 1007 20.69 15.56 12.24
N CYS A 1008 20.84 14.34 11.71
CA CYS A 1008 20.50 13.13 12.46
C CYS A 1008 21.67 12.70 13.37
N ASP A 1009 21.53 12.94 14.68
CA ASP A 1009 22.59 12.73 15.69
C ASP A 1009 22.80 11.27 16.15
N LYS A 1010 21.99 10.31 15.66
CA LYS A 1010 22.11 8.91 16.08
C LYS A 1010 23.18 8.19 15.26
N LYS A 1011 24.02 7.37 15.93
CA LYS A 1011 24.95 6.44 15.25
C LYS A 1011 24.17 5.65 14.19
N PRO A 1012 24.44 5.85 12.89
CA PRO A 1012 23.64 5.29 11.83
C PRO A 1012 23.98 3.80 11.72
N ARG A 1013 23.17 2.95 12.35
CA ARG A 1013 23.23 1.50 12.15
C ARG A 1013 21.98 1.02 11.46
N GLY A 1014 22.15 0.12 10.47
CA GLY A 1014 21.04 -0.47 9.72
C GLY A 1014 20.48 0.39 8.57
N TRP A 1015 21.21 1.42 8.15
CA TRP A 1015 20.90 2.19 6.94
C TRP A 1015 21.70 1.66 5.76
N SER A 1016 21.17 1.83 4.55
CA SER A 1016 21.87 1.51 3.31
C SER A 1016 21.29 2.34 2.18
N ILE A 1017 21.83 2.16 0.98
CA ILE A 1017 21.40 2.83 -0.24
C ILE A 1017 20.80 1.83 -1.24
N SER A 1018 19.93 2.33 -2.12
CA SER A 1018 19.39 1.58 -3.25
C SER A 1018 19.61 2.39 -4.52
N MET A 1019 19.93 1.70 -5.61
CA MET A 1019 20.14 2.32 -6.92
C MET A 1019 18.95 2.03 -7.83
N PHE A 1020 18.49 3.06 -8.56
CA PHE A 1020 17.41 2.94 -9.54
C PHE A 1020 17.95 2.99 -10.96
N THR A 1021 17.66 1.95 -11.73
CA THR A 1021 18.20 1.74 -13.08
C THR A 1021 17.08 1.72 -14.11
N GLY A 1022 16.32 2.82 -14.18
CA GLY A 1022 15.23 3.06 -15.15
C GLY A 1022 13.98 2.20 -14.98
N ASN A 1023 14.14 0.89 -14.81
CA ASN A 1023 13.07 -0.10 -14.66
C ASN A 1023 13.18 -0.95 -13.38
N THR A 1024 14.34 -0.95 -12.71
CA THR A 1024 14.61 -1.83 -11.55
C THR A 1024 15.29 -1.09 -10.40
N TRP A 1025 14.98 -1.50 -9.17
CA TRP A 1025 15.70 -1.10 -7.97
C TRP A 1025 16.64 -2.23 -7.56
N GLN A 1026 17.89 -1.89 -7.26
CA GLN A 1026 18.87 -2.78 -6.65
C GLN A 1026 19.21 -2.27 -5.25
N ASP A 1027 18.98 -3.11 -4.25
CA ASP A 1027 19.22 -2.78 -2.85
C ASP A 1027 20.61 -3.28 -2.43
N LEU A 1028 21.40 -2.42 -1.78
CA LEU A 1028 22.71 -2.77 -1.22
C LEU A 1028 22.54 -3.21 0.23
N LEU A 1029 23.22 -4.27 0.67
CA LEU A 1029 23.34 -4.55 2.10
C LEU A 1029 24.25 -3.50 2.73
N GLY A 1030 23.92 -2.98 3.92
CA GLY A 1030 24.69 -1.89 4.53
C GLY A 1030 26.18 -2.22 4.77
N CYS A 1031 26.54 -3.51 4.87
CA CYS A 1031 27.91 -3.98 4.99
C CYS A 1031 28.68 -4.10 3.66
N ASP A 1032 27.99 -4.03 2.53
CA ASP A 1032 28.59 -4.14 1.20
C ASP A 1032 29.04 -2.76 0.70
N PHE A 1033 29.99 -2.74 -0.24
CA PHE A 1033 30.60 -1.51 -0.75
C PHE A 1033 29.72 -0.82 -1.79
N VAL A 1034 29.58 0.51 -1.68
CA VAL A 1034 28.70 1.31 -2.56
C VAL A 1034 29.03 1.12 -4.04
N LEU A 1035 30.31 1.08 -4.38
CA LEU A 1035 30.75 0.95 -5.76
C LEU A 1035 30.63 -0.48 -6.31
N ASP A 1036 30.40 -1.50 -5.48
CA ASP A 1036 30.07 -2.85 -5.97
C ASP A 1036 28.66 -2.90 -6.56
N LEU A 1037 27.75 -2.06 -6.06
CA LEU A 1037 26.41 -1.88 -6.63
C LEU A 1037 26.48 -1.36 -8.08
N ILE A 1038 27.43 -0.46 -8.35
CA ILE A 1038 27.66 0.09 -9.69
C ILE A 1038 28.46 -0.92 -10.54
N GLY A 1039 29.49 -1.54 -9.96
CA GLY A 1039 30.34 -2.51 -10.65
C GLY A 1039 29.65 -3.82 -11.04
N GLU A 1040 28.52 -4.18 -10.44
CA GLU A 1040 27.70 -5.31 -10.90
C GLU A 1040 26.99 -5.01 -12.23
N MET A 1041 26.70 -3.74 -12.50
CA MET A 1041 26.03 -3.32 -13.73
C MET A 1041 26.98 -3.10 -14.91
N GLU A 1042 28.18 -2.62 -14.62
CA GLU A 1042 29.25 -2.41 -15.60
C GLU A 1042 29.90 -3.74 -16.02
#